data_AF-A0A8H4VZX1-F1
#
_entry.id   AF-A0A8H4VZX1-F1
#
_cell.length_a   1.000
_cell.length_b   1.000
_cell.length_c   1.000
_cell.angle_alpha   90.00
_cell.angle_beta   90.00
_cell.angle_gamma   90.00
#
_symmetry.space_group_name_H-M   'P 1'
#
loop_
_entity.id
_entity.type
_entity.pdbx_description
1 polymer ?
#
loop_
_entity_poly.entity_id
_entity_poly.type
_entity_poly.pdbx_seq_one_letter_code
_entity_poly.pdbx_strand_id
1 'polypeptide(L)'
;MLLPTSLITLSIVLAGFAQTVAAECEADNCLRALRATPTLGRVAARSATTGGACASVSALSSAQKVISPSATPTVPASLAHDCLNSVPLNKTAALLLVDAMEPYLEWQSDSAWKKDPPADYFYPPHDIFGYLALVKKNLESDQYANEYEFQEDLYNVFALAHDGHFVFYPDALTKAFEWGRQRSLVSISKDGVEIPQIYLYEDIISAPSSASIVKEINGEDAATYVANFAYTASFNQDADAAYNSMFYSKAYFASGNFKGYFSGGGRMRYIYPGANTTFTFENGTILSLNNIANVKGNFASVTDGPSFYNQFCTGPKATTSTSSAAPAPGVPGYPTPIIVTNDSVVSGYYLTTPGYEDVAVLSLLAFESESPLEFQQVAQQFIASALAAGKTKLVIDLSANGGGYILQGYDMFRQLFPSIIQDGYSRWRENDMLLAISKIYSDSIPTSYNPANASSNTISIYENFFNYRYDYNISDLPFPSYSAKFGPNYFRGDAFTAITRWNLDDQLTTSNDTYGMGMDITGYGSRTNFTQPFKAENIIMLMDGYCASTCTLFAEFMRLQGNVKTVAIGGRPSTSAIQGVGGIKGAQILGWPDIYAQAQVALSLPGVNITAEQTKALQRLKKVPLDRRWYASAVCERGGRL
;
A
#
# COMPACT_ATOMS: atom_id res chain seq x y z
N MET A 1 -39.51 48.20 9.38
CA MET A 1 -39.76 48.98 10.61
C MET A 1 -38.48 49.76 10.90
N LEU A 2 -38.63 51.06 11.13
CA LEU A 2 -37.62 52.12 11.05
C LEU A 2 -36.45 52.02 12.06
N LEU A 3 -35.20 52.18 11.57
CA LEU A 3 -34.09 53.15 11.91
C LEU A 3 -34.01 53.80 13.32
N PRO A 4 -32.96 54.58 13.70
CA PRO A 4 -31.52 54.73 13.31
C PRO A 4 -30.59 54.81 14.59
N THR A 5 -29.26 55.03 14.61
CA THR A 5 -28.45 56.29 14.46
C THR A 5 -26.99 55.94 14.89
N SER A 6 -25.92 56.18 14.12
CA SER A 6 -25.10 57.41 13.91
C SER A 6 -23.99 57.71 14.93
N LEU A 7 -22.80 58.10 14.41
CA LEU A 7 -21.66 58.92 14.94
C LEU A 7 -20.28 58.23 14.74
N ILE A 8 -19.45 58.57 13.74
CA ILE A 8 -18.63 59.77 13.45
C ILE A 8 -17.29 59.83 14.26
N THR A 9 -16.19 59.63 13.51
CA THR A 9 -14.79 60.14 13.58
C THR A 9 -13.93 60.00 14.84
N LEU A 10 -12.66 59.58 14.68
CA LEU A 10 -11.49 60.48 14.59
C LEU A 10 -10.17 59.70 14.38
N SER A 11 -9.38 60.10 13.40
CA SER A 11 -7.99 59.66 13.17
C SER A 11 -7.02 60.47 14.04
N ILE A 12 -6.02 59.83 14.66
CA ILE A 12 -4.77 60.49 15.08
C ILE A 12 -3.57 59.58 14.77
N VAL A 13 -2.59 60.21 14.12
CA VAL A 13 -1.25 59.75 13.75
C VAL A 13 -0.32 59.79 14.96
N LEU A 14 0.56 58.80 15.11
CA LEU A 14 1.88 59.02 15.72
C LEU A 14 2.94 58.17 15.00
N ALA A 15 3.83 58.88 14.32
CA ALA A 15 5.10 58.37 13.81
C ALA A 15 6.15 58.37 14.93
N GLY A 16 7.05 57.38 14.92
CA GLY A 16 8.18 57.34 15.84
C GLY A 16 9.11 56.15 15.61
N PHE A 17 10.22 56.43 14.95
CA PHE A 17 11.45 55.65 14.77
C PHE A 17 11.79 54.61 15.86
N ALA A 18 12.20 53.41 15.44
CA ALA A 18 13.32 52.70 16.08
C ALA A 18 14.04 51.80 15.06
N GLN A 19 15.33 52.02 14.95
CA GLN A 19 16.27 51.33 14.08
C GLN A 19 16.51 49.88 14.49
N THR A 20 16.86 49.09 13.49
CA THR A 20 17.64 47.85 13.48
C THR A 20 18.41 47.50 14.75
N VAL A 21 18.16 46.29 15.26
CA VAL A 21 19.21 45.43 15.83
C VAL A 21 18.94 44.01 15.34
N ALA A 22 19.78 43.53 14.41
CA ALA A 22 19.87 42.13 14.10
C ALA A 22 20.52 41.44 15.30
N ALA A 23 19.75 40.63 16.02
CA ALA A 23 20.32 39.71 17.00
C ALA A 23 20.73 38.45 16.24
N GLU A 24 22.04 38.33 15.98
CA GLU A 24 22.70 37.09 15.60
C GLU A 24 22.35 36.02 16.63
N CYS A 25 21.57 35.02 16.21
CA CYS A 25 21.41 33.80 17.00
C CYS A 25 22.59 32.90 16.64
N GLU A 26 23.63 32.94 17.47
CA GLU A 26 24.80 32.08 17.32
C GLU A 26 24.42 30.59 17.28
N ALA A 27 25.08 29.87 16.38
CA ALA A 27 24.94 28.44 16.11
C ALA A 27 25.17 27.51 17.33
N ASP A 28 25.61 28.06 18.47
CA ASP A 28 25.99 27.29 19.66
C ASP A 28 24.79 26.91 20.55
N ASN A 29 23.65 27.62 20.42
CA ASN A 29 22.43 27.30 21.20
C ASN A 29 21.62 26.13 20.60
N CYS A 30 21.70 25.88 19.28
CA CYS A 30 21.11 24.69 18.66
C CYS A 30 21.89 23.41 18.98
N LEU A 31 23.22 23.49 19.12
CA LEU A 31 24.08 22.37 19.52
C LEU A 31 23.86 21.94 20.99
N ARG A 32 23.47 22.87 21.87
CA ARG A 32 23.10 22.54 23.26
C ARG A 32 21.71 21.91 23.37
N ALA A 33 20.76 22.28 22.50
CA ALA A 33 19.45 21.62 22.45
C ALA A 33 19.52 20.19 21.87
N LEU A 34 20.42 19.93 20.91
CA LEU A 34 20.68 18.59 20.35
C LEU A 34 21.47 17.67 21.31
N ARG A 35 22.20 18.22 22.29
CA ARG A 35 22.91 17.47 23.34
C ARG A 35 22.10 17.23 24.60
N ALA A 36 20.88 17.78 24.67
CA ALA A 36 19.97 17.63 25.80
C ALA A 36 18.74 16.77 25.45
N THR A 37 18.93 15.69 24.70
CA THR A 37 18.01 14.55 24.82
C THR A 37 18.26 13.91 26.19
N PRO A 38 17.26 13.82 27.08
CA PRO A 38 17.45 13.05 28.29
C PRO A 38 17.76 11.62 27.87
N THR A 39 18.94 11.13 28.25
CA THR A 39 19.28 9.70 28.17
C THR A 39 18.17 8.89 28.83
N LEU A 40 17.24 8.37 28.04
CA LEU A 40 16.19 7.42 28.44
C LEU A 40 16.78 6.16 29.09
N GLY A 41 18.09 5.92 28.95
CA GLY A 41 18.81 4.81 29.57
C GLY A 41 18.95 4.86 31.09
N ARG A 42 18.70 5.99 31.77
CA ARG A 42 18.86 6.09 33.24
C ARG A 42 17.56 6.08 34.07
N VAL A 43 16.40 6.25 33.43
CA VAL A 43 15.10 6.13 34.12
C VAL A 43 14.58 4.68 34.09
N ALA A 44 15.08 3.84 33.18
CA ALA A 44 14.69 2.43 33.07
C ALA A 44 15.16 1.53 34.24
N ALA A 45 16.15 1.96 35.04
CA ALA A 45 16.78 1.09 36.04
C ALA A 45 16.17 1.15 37.45
N ARG A 46 15.07 1.90 37.69
CA ARG A 46 14.51 2.06 39.05
C ARG A 46 12.99 1.89 39.21
N SER A 47 12.30 1.39 38.19
CA SER A 47 10.93 0.90 38.32
C SER A 47 10.79 -0.48 37.67
N ALA A 48 11.39 -1.49 38.29
CA ALA A 48 10.77 -2.80 38.30
C ALA A 48 9.50 -2.66 39.16
N THR A 49 8.45 -2.09 38.59
CA THR A 49 7.11 -2.19 39.14
C THR A 49 6.75 -3.67 39.17
N THR A 50 5.98 -4.06 40.17
CA THR A 50 5.54 -5.41 40.51
C THR A 50 4.62 -6.07 39.47
N GLY A 51 4.73 -5.72 38.18
CA GLY A 51 3.97 -6.26 37.05
C GLY A 51 4.87 -6.68 35.88
N GLY A 52 4.42 -7.64 35.07
CA GLY A 52 5.17 -8.18 33.93
C GLY A 52 5.34 -7.19 32.76
N ALA A 53 6.05 -7.60 31.70
CA ALA A 53 6.41 -6.74 30.56
C ALA A 53 5.23 -5.97 29.96
N CYS A 54 4.06 -6.61 29.82
CA CYS A 54 2.85 -5.96 29.31
C CYS A 54 2.35 -4.81 30.21
N ALA A 55 2.46 -4.92 31.54
CA ALA A 55 2.12 -3.83 32.45
C ALA A 55 3.07 -2.64 32.28
N SER A 56 4.37 -2.89 32.06
CA SER A 56 5.35 -1.83 31.77
C SER A 56 5.05 -1.12 30.45
N VAL A 57 4.67 -1.85 29.41
CA VAL A 57 4.21 -1.24 28.13
C VAL A 57 2.99 -0.35 28.38
N SER A 58 2.00 -0.83 29.13
CA SER A 58 0.79 -0.07 29.45
C SER A 58 1.12 1.22 30.21
N ALA A 59 1.98 1.16 31.23
CA ALA A 59 2.41 2.32 32.01
C ALA A 59 3.16 3.35 31.16
N LEU A 60 4.14 2.91 30.36
CA LEU A 60 4.96 3.80 29.52
C LEU A 60 4.15 4.45 28.40
N SER A 61 3.28 3.70 27.74
CA SER A 61 2.43 4.21 26.67
C SER A 61 1.40 5.21 27.19
N SER A 62 0.79 4.93 28.35
CA SER A 62 -0.16 5.84 29.01
C SER A 62 0.52 7.15 29.42
N ALA A 63 1.72 7.08 30.02
CA ALA A 63 2.47 8.27 30.41
C ALA A 63 2.81 9.17 29.20
N GLN A 64 3.18 8.58 28.06
CA GLN A 64 3.44 9.33 26.83
C GLN A 64 2.18 9.98 26.26
N LYS A 65 1.03 9.28 26.27
CA LYS A 65 -0.24 9.85 25.80
C LYS A 65 -0.76 11.01 26.67
N VAL A 66 -0.41 11.05 27.96
CA VAL A 66 -0.71 12.22 28.80
C VAL A 66 0.06 13.46 28.33
N ILE A 67 1.31 13.27 27.90
CA ILE A 67 2.20 14.37 27.45
C ILE A 67 1.86 14.79 26.02
N SER A 68 1.63 13.83 25.13
CA SER A 68 1.32 14.06 23.72
C SER A 68 0.18 13.13 23.28
N PRO A 69 -1.09 13.55 23.46
CA PRO A 69 -2.26 12.70 23.20
C PRO A 69 -2.38 12.21 21.75
N SER A 70 -1.85 12.98 20.79
CA SER A 70 -1.89 12.67 19.36
C SER A 70 -0.67 11.89 18.87
N ALA A 71 0.41 11.78 19.65
CA ALA A 71 1.58 11.03 19.24
C ALA A 71 1.38 9.53 19.47
N THR A 72 1.90 8.71 18.55
CA THR A 72 2.02 7.27 18.75
C THR A 72 3.12 7.01 19.80
N PRO A 73 2.80 6.41 20.96
CA PRO A 73 3.81 6.11 21.98
C PRO A 73 4.83 5.09 21.48
N THR A 74 6.04 5.15 22.02
CA THR A 74 7.11 4.19 21.72
C THR A 74 7.67 3.54 22.98
N VAL A 75 8.06 2.28 22.90
CA VAL A 75 8.75 1.55 23.98
C VAL A 75 9.98 0.84 23.41
N PRO A 76 10.97 0.42 24.24
CA PRO A 76 12.07 -0.42 23.77
C PRO A 76 11.53 -1.69 23.10
N ALA A 77 12.10 -2.07 21.95
CA ALA A 77 11.61 -3.22 21.18
C ALA A 77 11.66 -4.52 22.00
N SER A 78 12.70 -4.73 22.82
CA SER A 78 12.81 -5.91 23.68
C SER A 78 11.66 -6.00 24.70
N LEU A 79 11.24 -4.88 25.28
CA LEU A 79 10.14 -4.87 26.25
C LEU A 79 8.80 -5.25 25.60
N ALA A 80 8.54 -4.73 24.40
CA ALA A 80 7.34 -5.11 23.64
C ALA A 80 7.37 -6.59 23.23
N HIS A 81 8.53 -7.09 22.82
CA HIS A 81 8.72 -8.50 22.48
C HIS A 81 8.52 -9.41 23.71
N ASP A 82 9.03 -9.04 24.89
CA ASP A 82 8.78 -9.77 26.14
C ASP A 82 7.28 -9.80 26.50
N CYS A 83 6.54 -8.73 26.21
CA CYS A 83 5.09 -8.72 26.37
C CYS A 83 4.41 -9.72 25.41
N LEU A 84 4.78 -9.73 24.12
CA LEU A 84 4.24 -10.66 23.12
C LEU A 84 4.53 -12.13 23.49
N ASN A 85 5.75 -12.44 23.94
CA ASN A 85 6.12 -13.80 24.37
C ASN A 85 5.40 -14.25 25.65
N SER A 86 4.82 -13.33 26.42
CA SER A 86 4.01 -13.67 27.60
C SER A 86 2.57 -14.09 27.26
N VAL A 87 2.12 -13.89 26.01
CA VAL A 87 0.73 -14.12 25.59
C VAL A 87 0.46 -15.62 25.44
N PRO A 88 -0.42 -16.23 26.25
CA PRO A 88 -0.66 -17.66 26.18
C PRO A 88 -1.28 -18.06 24.84
N LEU A 89 -0.82 -19.18 24.28
CA LEU A 89 -1.41 -19.79 23.09
C LEU A 89 -2.80 -20.35 23.42
N ASN A 90 -3.81 -19.95 22.64
CA ASN A 90 -5.10 -20.63 22.64
C ASN A 90 -5.17 -21.62 21.48
N LYS A 91 -4.66 -22.84 21.69
CA LYS A 91 -4.53 -23.87 20.65
C LYS A 91 -5.84 -24.16 19.93
N THR A 92 -6.97 -24.23 20.65
CA THR A 92 -8.28 -24.46 20.03
C THR A 92 -8.67 -23.32 19.09
N ALA A 93 -8.51 -22.06 19.51
CA ALA A 93 -8.80 -20.90 18.66
C ALA A 93 -7.84 -20.78 17.47
N ALA A 94 -6.56 -21.14 17.66
CA ALA A 94 -5.55 -21.16 16.61
C ALA A 94 -5.85 -22.23 15.55
N LEU A 95 -6.22 -23.45 15.95
CA LEU A 95 -6.64 -24.51 15.02
C LEU A 95 -7.90 -24.10 14.25
N LEU A 96 -8.89 -23.52 14.92
CA LEU A 96 -10.10 -23.00 14.28
C LEU A 96 -9.79 -21.90 13.24
N LEU A 97 -8.80 -21.05 13.51
CA LEU A 97 -8.34 -20.05 12.57
C LEU A 97 -7.73 -20.71 11.33
N VAL A 98 -6.73 -21.57 11.52
CA VAL A 98 -6.01 -22.23 10.42
C VAL A 98 -6.94 -23.07 9.54
N ASP A 99 -7.83 -23.85 10.15
CA ASP A 99 -8.84 -24.65 9.42
C ASP A 99 -9.78 -23.79 8.59
N ALA A 100 -10.09 -22.58 9.03
CA ALA A 100 -10.98 -21.66 8.34
C ALA A 100 -10.30 -20.86 7.21
N MET A 101 -8.97 -20.90 7.09
CA MET A 101 -8.22 -20.08 6.12
C MET A 101 -8.17 -20.68 4.73
N GLU A 102 -8.07 -22.01 4.61
CA GLU A 102 -7.88 -22.69 3.32
C GLU A 102 -8.86 -22.25 2.22
N PRO A 103 -10.19 -22.12 2.46
CA PRO A 103 -11.13 -21.68 1.43
C PRO A 103 -10.86 -20.26 0.89
N TYR A 104 -10.20 -19.40 1.65
CA TYR A 104 -9.81 -18.07 1.18
C TYR A 104 -8.52 -18.13 0.33
N LEU A 105 -7.60 -19.04 0.66
CA LEU A 105 -6.35 -19.19 -0.10
C LEU A 105 -6.60 -19.72 -1.52
N GLU A 106 -7.70 -20.46 -1.74
CA GLU A 106 -8.15 -20.93 -3.06
C GLU A 106 -8.45 -19.80 -4.07
N TRP A 107 -8.57 -18.56 -3.61
CA TRP A 107 -8.79 -17.37 -4.44
C TRP A 107 -7.49 -16.78 -5.00
N GLN A 108 -6.32 -17.22 -4.51
CA GLN A 108 -5.04 -16.74 -5.02
C GLN A 108 -4.73 -17.32 -6.40
N SER A 109 -4.75 -16.46 -7.41
CA SER A 109 -4.76 -16.88 -8.81
C SER A 109 -3.43 -17.42 -9.33
N ASP A 110 -2.31 -17.01 -8.76
CA ASP A 110 -0.96 -17.43 -9.17
C ASP A 110 -0.35 -18.50 -8.25
N SER A 111 -1.16 -19.15 -7.39
CA SER A 111 -0.67 -20.11 -6.39
C SER A 111 0.17 -21.25 -6.99
N ALA A 112 -0.17 -21.78 -8.17
CA ALA A 112 0.64 -22.77 -8.89
C ALA A 112 2.01 -22.23 -9.34
N TRP A 113 2.12 -20.94 -9.67
CA TRP A 113 3.39 -20.30 -10.02
C TRP A 113 4.22 -19.98 -8.80
N LYS A 114 3.60 -19.60 -7.67
CA LYS A 114 4.33 -19.43 -6.41
C LYS A 114 4.94 -20.75 -5.93
N LYS A 115 4.21 -21.86 -6.07
CA LYS A 115 4.68 -23.20 -5.68
C LYS A 115 5.82 -23.73 -6.57
N ASP A 116 5.83 -23.38 -7.86
CA ASP A 116 6.82 -23.85 -8.83
C ASP A 116 7.23 -22.69 -9.77
N PRO A 117 7.94 -21.67 -9.28
CA PRO A 117 8.26 -20.50 -10.08
C PRO A 117 9.23 -20.84 -11.21
N PRO A 118 9.25 -20.05 -12.31
CA PRO A 118 10.29 -20.13 -13.32
C PRO A 118 11.70 -20.07 -12.70
N ALA A 119 12.67 -20.73 -13.33
CA ALA A 119 14.04 -20.83 -12.80
C ALA A 119 14.77 -19.47 -12.71
N ASP A 120 14.31 -18.47 -13.46
CA ASP A 120 14.81 -17.10 -13.44
C ASP A 120 14.04 -16.16 -12.48
N TYR A 121 13.00 -16.66 -11.81
CA TYR A 121 12.35 -15.92 -10.73
C TYR A 121 13.26 -15.88 -9.50
N PHE A 122 13.37 -14.69 -8.89
CA PHE A 122 14.35 -14.47 -7.83
C PHE A 122 14.01 -15.18 -6.51
N TYR A 123 12.75 -15.15 -6.10
CA TYR A 123 12.33 -15.70 -4.81
C TYR A 123 12.19 -17.23 -4.84
N PRO A 124 12.42 -17.91 -3.71
CA PRO A 124 12.27 -19.35 -3.65
C PRO A 124 10.81 -19.78 -3.89
N PRO A 125 10.60 -21.04 -4.32
CA PRO A 125 9.27 -21.62 -4.39
C PRO A 125 8.56 -21.57 -3.02
N HIS A 126 7.29 -21.21 -3.01
CA HIS A 126 6.44 -21.12 -1.82
C HIS A 126 5.11 -21.84 -2.04
N ASP A 127 4.94 -23.00 -1.42
CA ASP A 127 3.67 -23.74 -1.41
C ASP A 127 2.77 -23.20 -0.29
N ILE A 128 1.90 -22.25 -0.63
CA ILE A 128 0.95 -21.60 0.30
C ILE A 128 0.14 -22.63 1.11
N PHE A 129 -0.39 -23.65 0.45
CA PHE A 129 -1.23 -24.67 1.08
C PHE A 129 -0.40 -25.63 1.93
N GLY A 130 0.77 -26.03 1.42
CA GLY A 130 1.73 -26.85 2.16
C GLY A 130 2.23 -26.16 3.43
N TYR A 131 2.51 -24.85 3.37
CA TYR A 131 2.94 -24.07 4.52
C TYR A 131 1.83 -23.92 5.56
N LEU A 132 0.58 -23.63 5.14
CA LEU A 132 -0.55 -23.59 6.09
C LEU A 132 -0.75 -24.94 6.79
N ALA A 133 -0.62 -26.05 6.05
CA ALA A 133 -0.70 -27.40 6.63
C ALA A 133 0.44 -27.68 7.62
N LEU A 134 1.66 -27.17 7.35
CA LEU A 134 2.77 -27.23 8.30
C LEU A 134 2.46 -26.47 9.59
N VAL A 135 1.93 -25.25 9.50
CA VAL A 135 1.50 -24.46 10.66
C VAL A 135 0.45 -25.21 11.49
N LYS A 136 -0.54 -25.83 10.82
CA LYS A 136 -1.53 -26.69 11.50
C LYS A 136 -0.86 -27.86 12.23
N LYS A 137 0.05 -28.57 11.58
CA LYS A 137 0.78 -29.69 12.17
C LYS A 137 1.61 -29.26 13.38
N ASN A 138 2.26 -28.09 13.31
CA ASN A 138 3.03 -27.52 14.41
C ASN A 138 2.13 -27.16 15.61
N LEU A 139 0.92 -26.63 15.36
CA LEU A 139 -0.10 -26.44 16.40
C LEU A 139 -0.51 -27.78 17.03
N GLU A 140 -0.86 -28.78 16.22
CA GLU A 140 -1.29 -30.09 16.70
C GLU A 140 -0.23 -30.79 17.55
N SER A 141 1.05 -30.61 17.20
CA SER A 141 2.21 -31.19 17.89
C SER A 141 2.85 -30.29 18.95
N ASP A 142 2.16 -29.23 19.38
CA ASP A 142 2.57 -28.35 20.49
C ASP A 142 3.97 -27.72 20.30
N GLN A 143 4.29 -27.31 19.08
CA GLN A 143 5.60 -26.73 18.73
C GLN A 143 5.72 -25.23 19.03
N TYR A 144 4.60 -24.53 19.23
CA TYR A 144 4.61 -23.09 19.54
C TYR A 144 4.50 -22.86 21.04
N ALA A 145 5.39 -22.04 21.62
CA ALA A 145 5.37 -21.76 23.05
C ALA A 145 4.24 -20.80 23.45
N ASN A 146 3.83 -19.90 22.55
CA ASN A 146 2.91 -18.81 22.82
C ASN A 146 2.12 -18.38 21.57
N GLU A 147 1.15 -17.48 21.73
CA GLU A 147 0.31 -17.00 20.62
C GLU A 147 1.12 -16.19 19.59
N TYR A 148 2.16 -15.48 20.04
CA TYR A 148 3.01 -14.66 19.16
C TYR A 148 3.82 -15.53 18.19
N GLU A 149 4.51 -16.56 18.67
CA GLU A 149 5.28 -17.49 17.83
C GLU A 149 4.40 -18.20 16.80
N PHE A 150 3.20 -18.63 17.20
CA PHE A 150 2.22 -19.20 16.25
C PHE A 150 1.88 -18.20 15.14
N GLN A 151 1.58 -16.96 15.49
CA GLN A 151 1.15 -15.96 14.51
C GLN A 151 2.28 -15.42 13.65
N GLU A 152 3.50 -15.38 14.16
CA GLU A 152 4.71 -15.08 13.39
C GLU A 152 4.92 -16.14 12.30
N ASP A 153 4.80 -17.43 12.63
CA ASP A 153 4.89 -18.51 11.64
C ASP A 153 3.70 -18.51 10.66
N LEU A 154 2.47 -18.26 11.15
CA LEU A 154 1.30 -18.11 10.28
C LEU A 154 1.47 -16.96 9.27
N TYR A 155 2.13 -15.88 9.65
CA TYR A 155 2.38 -14.74 8.77
C TYR A 155 3.23 -15.13 7.55
N ASN A 156 4.12 -16.13 7.69
CA ASN A 156 4.96 -16.61 6.59
C ASN A 156 4.18 -17.29 5.46
N VAL A 157 2.94 -17.74 5.70
CA VAL A 157 2.03 -18.17 4.62
C VAL A 157 1.85 -17.05 3.57
N PHE A 158 1.89 -15.79 3.99
CA PHE A 158 1.66 -14.60 3.15
C PHE A 158 2.93 -13.81 2.86
N ALA A 159 3.82 -13.67 3.84
CA ALA A 159 5.04 -12.87 3.70
C ALA A 159 5.96 -13.42 2.61
N LEU A 160 6.15 -14.74 2.56
CA LEU A 160 6.99 -15.44 1.59
C LEU A 160 6.34 -15.56 0.19
N ALA A 161 5.07 -15.18 0.05
CA ALA A 161 4.38 -15.17 -1.24
C ALA A 161 4.76 -13.96 -2.11
N HIS A 162 5.42 -12.95 -1.52
CA HIS A 162 5.89 -11.73 -2.15
C HIS A 162 4.86 -11.01 -3.02
N ASP A 163 3.66 -10.83 -2.48
CA ASP A 163 2.51 -10.38 -3.27
C ASP A 163 1.68 -9.35 -2.52
N GLY A 164 1.66 -8.12 -3.03
CA GLY A 164 0.89 -6.98 -2.50
C GLY A 164 -0.61 -7.22 -2.32
N HIS A 165 -1.23 -8.06 -3.14
CA HIS A 165 -2.65 -8.37 -3.08
C HIS A 165 -2.97 -9.60 -2.21
N PHE A 166 -1.96 -10.40 -1.85
CA PHE A 166 -2.13 -11.55 -0.97
C PHE A 166 -1.62 -11.25 0.44
N VAL A 167 -2.54 -10.94 1.35
CA VAL A 167 -2.17 -10.53 2.71
C VAL A 167 -3.16 -11.03 3.76
N PHE A 168 -2.60 -11.37 4.92
CA PHE A 168 -3.31 -11.56 6.16
C PHE A 168 -2.42 -11.02 7.29
N TYR A 169 -3.01 -10.23 8.18
CA TYR A 169 -2.31 -9.63 9.32
C TYR A 169 -2.88 -10.24 10.61
N PRO A 170 -2.24 -11.29 11.16
CA PRO A 170 -2.68 -11.95 12.40
C PRO A 170 -2.80 -10.96 13.56
N ASP A 171 -3.83 -11.09 14.38
CA ASP A 171 -4.19 -10.07 15.37
C ASP A 171 -3.17 -9.82 16.50
N ALA A 172 -2.62 -10.86 17.12
CA ALA A 172 -1.60 -10.74 18.18
C ALA A 172 -0.32 -10.10 17.63
N LEU A 173 0.08 -10.52 16.43
CA LEU A 173 1.27 -10.00 15.75
C LEU A 173 1.12 -8.52 15.38
N THR A 174 -0.08 -8.09 14.97
CA THR A 174 -0.24 -6.84 14.24
C THR A 174 -1.14 -5.79 14.88
N LYS A 175 -1.97 -6.08 15.89
CA LYS A 175 -2.83 -5.06 16.52
C LYS A 175 -2.12 -4.21 17.56
N ALA A 176 -1.10 -4.77 18.22
CA ALA A 176 -0.46 -4.13 19.37
C ALA A 176 0.69 -3.20 19.00
N PHE A 177 1.63 -3.71 18.18
CA PHE A 177 2.92 -3.07 17.94
C PHE A 177 3.26 -2.98 16.44
N GLU A 178 4.11 -2.02 16.10
CA GLU A 178 4.87 -2.00 14.85
C GLU A 178 6.34 -1.71 15.18
N TRP A 179 7.24 -2.54 14.69
CA TRP A 179 8.68 -2.39 14.93
C TRP A 179 9.27 -1.21 14.16
N GLY A 180 10.26 -0.55 14.76
CA GLY A 180 10.98 0.55 14.13
C GLY A 180 12.43 0.67 14.60
N ARG A 181 13.20 1.40 13.81
CA ARG A 181 14.59 1.79 14.08
C ARG A 181 14.68 3.31 14.19
N GLN A 182 15.62 3.81 14.97
CA GLN A 182 15.81 5.25 15.18
C GLN A 182 16.56 5.95 14.03
N ARG A 183 16.98 5.20 13.02
CA ARG A 183 17.71 5.70 11.86
C ARG A 183 17.10 5.16 10.59
N SER A 184 17.20 5.96 9.54
CA SER A 184 16.73 5.64 8.20
C SER A 184 17.94 5.54 7.27
N LEU A 185 17.80 4.79 6.18
CA LEU A 185 18.88 4.64 5.19
C LEU A 185 18.56 5.47 3.95
N VAL A 186 19.60 5.90 3.25
CA VAL A 186 19.49 6.44 1.89
C VAL A 186 20.59 5.82 1.02
N SER A 187 20.24 5.52 -0.23
CA SER A 187 21.16 4.98 -1.23
C SER A 187 21.51 6.09 -2.22
N ILE A 188 22.80 6.43 -2.35
CA ILE A 188 23.25 7.59 -3.13
C ILE A 188 24.32 7.17 -4.13
N SER A 189 24.06 7.41 -5.42
CA SER A 189 25.09 7.49 -6.46
C SER A 189 25.53 8.95 -6.58
N LYS A 190 26.85 9.22 -6.51
CA LYS A 190 27.38 10.60 -6.46
C LYS A 190 27.19 11.38 -7.76
N ASP A 191 27.25 10.69 -8.89
CA ASP A 191 27.16 11.26 -10.24
C ASP A 191 26.00 10.66 -11.06
N GLY A 192 25.22 9.74 -10.48
CA GLY A 192 24.14 9.01 -11.16
C GLY A 192 24.62 7.85 -12.02
N VAL A 193 25.91 7.52 -12.01
CA VAL A 193 26.55 6.44 -12.78
C VAL A 193 27.31 5.47 -11.86
N GLU A 194 28.01 5.98 -10.86
CA GLU A 194 28.70 5.19 -9.84
C GLU A 194 27.72 4.32 -9.07
N ILE A 195 28.19 3.13 -8.65
CA ILE A 195 27.41 2.20 -7.82
C ILE A 195 26.97 2.92 -6.53
N PRO A 196 25.66 2.97 -6.23
CA PRO A 196 25.17 3.65 -5.03
C PRO A 196 25.78 3.11 -3.74
N GLN A 197 26.06 4.02 -2.80
CA GLN A 197 26.54 3.70 -1.46
C GLN A 197 25.44 3.99 -0.42
N ILE A 198 25.47 3.26 0.70
CA ILE A 198 24.48 3.38 1.77
C ILE A 198 24.97 4.39 2.82
N TYR A 199 24.09 5.32 3.18
CA TYR A 199 24.32 6.30 4.24
C TYR A 199 23.15 6.31 5.22
N LEU A 200 23.38 6.84 6.42
CA LEU A 200 22.27 7.24 7.28
C LEU A 200 21.63 8.50 6.71
N TYR A 201 20.32 8.47 6.52
CA TYR A 201 19.53 9.61 6.04
C TYR A 201 19.75 10.83 6.95
N GLU A 202 19.78 10.63 8.27
CA GLU A 202 19.96 11.70 9.25
C GLU A 202 21.32 12.41 9.13
N ASP A 203 22.38 11.69 8.74
CA ASP A 203 23.71 12.28 8.52
C ASP A 203 23.75 13.06 7.20
N ILE A 204 23.09 12.55 6.16
CA ILE A 204 23.00 13.21 4.86
C ILE A 204 22.25 14.54 4.93
N ILE A 205 21.13 14.61 5.65
CA ILE A 205 20.36 15.86 5.77
C ILE A 205 21.01 16.88 6.70
N SER A 206 21.88 16.45 7.62
CA SER A 206 22.51 17.35 8.60
C SER A 206 23.87 17.86 8.13
N ALA A 207 24.71 16.99 7.55
CA ALA A 207 26.07 17.34 7.13
C ALA A 207 26.57 16.41 6.00
N PRO A 208 26.06 16.58 4.75
CA PRO A 208 26.29 15.64 3.65
C PRO A 208 27.76 15.47 3.28
N SER A 209 28.58 16.52 3.41
CA SER A 209 30.02 16.47 3.12
C SER A 209 30.82 15.64 4.11
N SER A 210 30.27 15.33 5.29
CA SER A 210 30.91 14.53 6.34
C SER A 210 30.21 13.18 6.60
N ALA A 211 29.13 12.88 5.87
CA ALA A 211 28.42 11.62 6.01
C ALA A 211 29.34 10.46 5.60
N SER A 212 29.47 9.47 6.50
CA SER A 212 30.28 8.29 6.25
C SER A 212 29.43 7.17 5.68
N ILE A 213 30.01 6.39 4.77
CA ILE A 213 29.36 5.19 4.22
C ILE A 213 29.11 4.20 5.36
N VAL A 214 27.90 3.64 5.39
CA VAL A 214 27.52 2.53 6.27
C VAL A 214 28.07 1.26 5.64
N LYS A 215 29.12 0.71 6.25
CA LYS A 215 29.82 -0.48 5.75
C LYS A 215 29.13 -1.76 6.21
N GLU A 216 28.76 -1.83 7.48
CA GLU A 216 28.12 -3.01 8.06
C GLU A 216 26.92 -2.62 8.91
N ILE A 217 25.91 -3.49 8.92
CA ILE A 217 24.77 -3.44 9.83
C ILE A 217 24.74 -4.76 10.60
N ASN A 218 24.80 -4.68 11.92
CA ASN A 218 24.87 -5.84 12.82
C ASN A 218 26.04 -6.79 12.50
N GLY A 219 27.16 -6.26 11.98
CA GLY A 219 28.36 -7.02 11.62
C GLY A 219 28.28 -7.75 10.27
N GLU A 220 27.19 -7.57 9.51
CA GLU A 220 27.04 -8.04 8.14
C GLU A 220 27.21 -6.86 7.17
N ASP A 221 27.74 -7.11 5.96
CA ASP A 221 27.78 -6.11 4.88
C ASP A 221 26.42 -5.40 4.74
N ALA A 222 26.43 -4.07 4.70
CA ALA A 222 25.22 -3.28 4.83
C ALA A 222 24.21 -3.55 3.69
N ALA A 223 24.67 -3.70 2.45
CA ALA A 223 23.80 -3.99 1.33
C ALA A 223 23.19 -5.40 1.45
N THR A 224 23.99 -6.38 1.86
CA THR A 224 23.56 -7.76 2.08
C THR A 224 22.52 -7.83 3.20
N TYR A 225 22.77 -7.18 4.35
CA TYR A 225 21.83 -7.11 5.46
C TYR A 225 20.49 -6.48 5.04
N VAL A 226 20.53 -5.36 4.33
CA VAL A 226 19.30 -4.66 3.89
C VAL A 226 18.51 -5.51 2.90
N ALA A 227 19.19 -6.14 1.94
CA ALA A 227 18.55 -7.04 0.98
C ALA A 227 17.90 -8.23 1.68
N ASN A 228 18.63 -8.92 2.55
CA ASN A 228 18.12 -10.07 3.30
C ASN A 228 16.91 -9.70 4.16
N PHE A 229 16.97 -8.57 4.87
CA PHE A 229 15.83 -8.09 5.66
C PHE A 229 14.63 -7.73 4.76
N ALA A 230 14.84 -7.11 3.60
CA ALA A 230 13.77 -6.82 2.65
C ALA A 230 13.07 -8.09 2.16
N TYR A 231 13.84 -9.15 1.88
CA TYR A 231 13.33 -10.40 1.32
C TYR A 231 12.58 -11.27 2.31
N THR A 232 12.54 -10.92 3.60
CA THR A 232 11.75 -11.66 4.58
C THR A 232 10.25 -11.53 4.37
N ALA A 233 9.77 -10.39 3.89
CA ALA A 233 8.34 -10.12 3.77
C ALA A 233 7.95 -9.07 2.72
N SER A 234 8.87 -8.65 1.84
CA SER A 234 8.55 -7.70 0.76
C SER A 234 7.28 -8.10 0.03
N PHE A 235 6.42 -7.13 -0.28
CA PHE A 235 5.28 -7.37 -1.18
C PHE A 235 5.62 -7.15 -2.66
N ASN A 236 6.82 -6.65 -2.96
CA ASN A 236 7.34 -6.59 -4.31
C ASN A 236 7.81 -7.99 -4.74
N GLN A 237 7.55 -8.33 -5.99
CA GLN A 237 7.94 -9.57 -6.66
C GLN A 237 9.35 -9.49 -7.27
N ASP A 238 9.92 -8.27 -7.34
CA ASP A 238 11.28 -8.02 -7.81
C ASP A 238 12.24 -7.65 -6.66
N ALA A 239 13.45 -8.18 -6.72
CA ALA A 239 14.47 -8.06 -5.69
C ALA A 239 15.03 -6.63 -5.55
N ASP A 240 15.12 -5.90 -6.65
CA ASP A 240 15.65 -4.53 -6.67
C ASP A 240 14.58 -3.53 -6.22
N ALA A 241 13.31 -3.76 -6.58
CA ALA A 241 12.17 -3.04 -6.02
C ALA A 241 12.02 -3.25 -4.50
N ALA A 242 12.14 -4.50 -4.04
CA ALA A 242 12.16 -4.82 -2.61
C ALA A 242 13.31 -4.09 -1.88
N TYR A 243 14.51 -4.11 -2.46
CA TYR A 243 15.67 -3.39 -1.91
C TYR A 243 15.44 -1.88 -1.86
N ASN A 244 14.96 -1.27 -2.95
CA ASN A 244 14.67 0.16 -3.03
C ASN A 244 13.70 0.64 -1.95
N SER A 245 12.68 -0.17 -1.64
CA SER A 245 11.68 0.15 -0.62
C SER A 245 12.26 0.32 0.80
N MET A 246 13.48 -0.16 1.05
CA MET A 246 14.16 -0.03 2.33
C MET A 246 14.70 1.36 2.60
N PHE A 247 14.92 2.15 1.56
CA PHE A 247 15.58 3.44 1.62
C PHE A 247 14.58 4.60 1.62
N TYR A 248 14.99 5.71 2.20
CA TYR A 248 14.31 6.98 2.03
C TYR A 248 14.29 7.37 0.54
N SER A 249 13.12 7.72 0.04
CA SER A 249 12.94 8.47 -1.19
C SER A 249 11.94 9.60 -0.97
N LYS A 250 12.06 10.67 -1.76
CA LYS A 250 11.08 11.78 -1.70
C LYS A 250 9.67 11.30 -2.01
N ALA A 251 9.52 10.38 -2.97
CA ALA A 251 8.24 9.83 -3.38
C ALA A 251 7.56 9.04 -2.24
N TYR A 252 8.29 8.16 -1.55
CA TYR A 252 7.77 7.44 -0.38
C TYR A 252 7.39 8.36 0.77
N PHE A 253 8.18 9.42 0.98
CA PHE A 253 7.88 10.41 2.01
C PHE A 253 6.63 11.22 1.66
N ALA A 254 6.47 11.62 0.40
CA ALA A 254 5.31 12.34 -0.07
C ALA A 254 4.04 11.49 -0.06
N SER A 255 4.12 10.20 -0.43
CA SER A 255 2.95 9.33 -0.54
C SER A 255 2.41 8.83 0.80
N GLY A 256 3.27 8.69 1.83
CA GLY A 256 2.84 8.12 3.11
C GLY A 256 3.70 8.46 4.30
N ASN A 257 4.53 9.51 4.22
CA ASN A 257 5.47 9.91 5.27
C ASN A 257 6.45 8.78 5.66
N PHE A 258 6.75 7.89 4.72
CA PHE A 258 7.69 6.78 4.94
C PHE A 258 9.12 7.25 4.72
N LYS A 259 10.01 6.90 5.65
CA LYS A 259 11.46 7.15 5.54
C LYS A 259 12.23 5.91 5.08
N GLY A 260 11.58 5.07 4.28
CA GLY A 260 12.07 3.75 3.89
C GLY A 260 11.79 2.67 4.94
N TYR A 261 11.47 1.46 4.46
CA TYR A 261 11.04 0.34 5.29
C TYR A 261 12.12 -0.22 6.23
N PHE A 262 13.38 0.20 6.08
CA PHE A 262 14.42 -0.10 7.07
C PHE A 262 14.11 0.51 8.44
N SER A 263 13.65 1.76 8.45
CA SER A 263 13.35 2.51 9.67
C SER A 263 12.00 2.11 10.30
N GLY A 264 11.08 1.60 9.49
CA GLY A 264 9.74 1.19 9.88
C GLY A 264 8.77 1.27 8.69
N GLY A 265 7.60 0.64 8.82
CA GLY A 265 6.65 0.53 7.71
C GLY A 265 6.89 -0.72 6.83
N GLY A 266 6.13 -0.84 5.75
CA GLY A 266 6.15 -2.04 4.91
C GLY A 266 5.74 -3.30 5.67
N ARG A 267 5.81 -4.46 5.03
CA ARG A 267 5.42 -5.74 5.66
C ARG A 267 6.39 -6.22 6.74
N MET A 268 7.63 -5.76 6.70
CA MET A 268 8.70 -6.11 7.64
C MET A 268 8.53 -5.42 9.00
N ARG A 269 7.65 -4.43 9.13
CA ARG A 269 7.31 -3.78 10.42
C ARG A 269 6.73 -4.72 11.47
N TYR A 270 6.37 -5.95 11.10
CA TYR A 270 5.88 -6.97 12.00
C TYR A 270 6.91 -8.06 12.32
N ILE A 271 8.11 -7.99 11.73
CA ILE A 271 9.22 -8.91 12.03
C ILE A 271 10.15 -8.24 13.03
N TYR A 272 10.37 -8.89 14.18
CA TYR A 272 11.17 -8.32 15.26
C TYR A 272 12.62 -8.09 14.80
N PRO A 273 13.12 -6.83 14.79
CA PRO A 273 14.44 -6.51 14.25
C PRO A 273 15.59 -6.76 15.24
N GLY A 274 15.33 -7.38 16.39
CA GLY A 274 16.27 -7.43 17.52
C GLY A 274 16.14 -6.22 18.46
N ALA A 275 16.84 -6.26 19.59
CA ALA A 275 16.78 -5.21 20.61
C ALA A 275 17.51 -3.93 20.20
N ASN A 276 18.56 -4.07 19.39
CA ASN A 276 19.39 -2.97 18.90
C ASN A 276 19.75 -3.16 17.42
N THR A 277 20.16 -2.07 16.78
CA THR A 277 20.80 -2.08 15.46
C THR A 277 22.14 -1.37 15.60
N THR A 278 23.20 -2.01 15.12
CA THR A 278 24.57 -1.48 15.14
C THR A 278 25.02 -1.18 13.72
N PHE A 279 25.55 0.02 13.50
CA PHE A 279 26.11 0.48 12.23
C PHE A 279 27.62 0.65 12.37
N THR A 280 28.39 0.01 11.51
CA THR A 280 29.84 0.23 11.36
C THR A 280 30.05 1.09 10.12
N PHE A 281 30.81 2.18 10.24
CA PHE A 281 31.06 3.12 9.16
C PHE A 281 32.46 2.94 8.57
N GLU A 282 32.67 3.35 7.32
CA GLU A 282 33.99 3.30 6.67
C GLU A 282 35.06 4.13 7.38
N ASN A 283 34.69 5.22 8.06
CA ASN A 283 35.62 6.02 8.86
C ASN A 283 36.05 5.34 10.19
N GLY A 284 35.59 4.11 10.45
CA GLY A 284 35.91 3.31 11.63
C GLY A 284 35.05 3.60 12.87
N THR A 285 34.08 4.53 12.79
CA THR A 285 33.15 4.74 13.90
C THR A 285 32.07 3.67 13.94
N ILE A 286 31.46 3.50 15.12
CA ILE A 286 30.38 2.55 15.36
C ILE A 286 29.24 3.28 16.08
N LEU A 287 28.01 3.09 15.62
CA LEU A 287 26.80 3.59 16.24
C LEU A 287 25.88 2.43 16.59
N SER A 288 25.58 2.22 17.87
CA SER A 288 24.60 1.22 18.31
C SER A 288 23.42 1.92 18.96
N LEU A 289 22.20 1.60 18.50
CA LEU A 289 20.96 2.22 18.96
C LEU A 289 19.92 1.15 19.29
N ASN A 290 19.14 1.39 20.33
CA ASN A 290 18.00 0.53 20.66
C ASN A 290 16.91 0.67 19.58
N ASN A 291 16.39 -0.47 19.13
CA ASN A 291 15.18 -0.52 18.32
C ASN A 291 13.96 -0.20 19.20
N ILE A 292 12.89 0.23 18.55
CA ILE A 292 11.66 0.64 19.22
C ILE A 292 10.46 -0.17 18.73
N ALA A 293 9.41 -0.21 19.54
CA ALA A 293 8.08 -0.63 19.14
C ALA A 293 7.13 0.56 19.26
N ASN A 294 6.45 0.88 18.17
CA ASN A 294 5.34 1.83 18.14
C ASN A 294 4.10 1.15 18.73
N VAL A 295 3.55 1.70 19.81
CA VAL A 295 2.38 1.15 20.52
C VAL A 295 1.10 1.71 19.92
N LYS A 296 0.54 1.01 18.92
CA LYS A 296 -0.70 1.41 18.26
C LYS A 296 -1.96 0.84 18.92
N GLY A 297 -1.83 -0.31 19.59
CA GLY A 297 -2.93 -0.93 20.32
C GLY A 297 -3.34 -0.15 21.57
N ASN A 298 -4.58 -0.34 22.02
CA ASN A 298 -5.02 0.20 23.32
C ASN A 298 -4.60 -0.75 24.47
N PHE A 299 -3.62 -0.32 25.27
CA PHE A 299 -3.07 -1.06 26.41
C PHE A 299 -3.70 -0.73 27.78
N ALA A 300 -4.73 0.11 27.84
CA ALA A 300 -5.31 0.59 29.11
C ALA A 300 -5.74 -0.54 30.05
N SER A 301 -6.19 -1.68 29.51
CA SER A 301 -6.63 -2.87 30.27
C SER A 301 -5.68 -4.05 30.15
N VAL A 302 -4.43 -3.83 29.74
CA VAL A 302 -3.44 -4.89 29.47
C VAL A 302 -2.37 -4.86 30.56
N THR A 303 -2.36 -5.88 31.41
CA THR A 303 -1.47 -6.01 32.57
C THR A 303 -0.53 -7.21 32.49
N ASP A 304 -0.83 -8.17 31.62
CA ASP A 304 -0.12 -9.44 31.42
C ASP A 304 -0.47 -10.04 30.06
N GLY A 305 0.12 -11.18 29.72
CA GLY A 305 -0.17 -11.90 28.47
C GLY A 305 -1.63 -12.35 28.31
N PRO A 306 -2.30 -12.93 29.33
CA PRO A 306 -3.72 -13.28 29.23
C PRO A 306 -4.64 -12.08 28.95
N SER A 307 -4.42 -10.95 29.61
CA SER A 307 -5.18 -9.72 29.34
C SER A 307 -4.86 -9.12 27.95
N PHE A 308 -3.63 -9.27 27.45
CA PHE A 308 -3.29 -8.97 26.06
C PHE A 308 -4.10 -9.84 25.10
N TYR A 309 -4.12 -11.17 25.29
CA TYR A 309 -4.89 -12.09 24.46
C TYR A 309 -6.36 -11.66 24.41
N ASN A 310 -6.94 -11.41 25.59
CA ASN A 310 -8.32 -10.95 25.69
C ASN A 310 -8.54 -9.59 25.02
N GLN A 311 -7.54 -8.71 25.00
CA GLN A 311 -7.65 -7.39 24.40
C GLN A 311 -7.59 -7.42 22.87
N PHE A 312 -6.70 -8.21 22.30
CA PHE A 312 -6.39 -8.15 20.87
C PHE A 312 -6.84 -9.37 20.06
N CYS A 313 -6.96 -10.55 20.69
CA CYS A 313 -7.07 -11.84 20.01
C CYS A 313 -8.47 -12.48 20.04
N THR A 314 -9.49 -11.73 20.50
CA THR A 314 -10.86 -12.24 20.73
C THR A 314 -11.91 -11.65 19.78
N GLY A 315 -11.47 -11.20 18.60
CA GLY A 315 -12.35 -10.61 17.58
C GLY A 315 -12.23 -9.09 17.47
N PRO A 316 -13.08 -8.46 16.62
CA PRO A 316 -13.16 -7.02 16.52
C PRO A 316 -13.75 -6.44 17.80
N LYS A 317 -13.05 -5.45 18.37
CA LYS A 317 -13.58 -4.59 19.44
C LYS A 317 -13.87 -3.22 18.85
N ALA A 318 -14.89 -2.53 19.38
CA ALA A 318 -15.19 -1.17 18.96
C ALA A 318 -13.96 -0.29 19.17
N THR A 319 -13.37 0.19 18.08
CA THR A 319 -12.30 1.18 18.08
C THR A 319 -12.86 2.51 17.60
N THR A 320 -12.69 3.55 18.40
CA THR A 320 -12.88 4.93 17.95
C THR A 320 -11.73 5.29 17.00
N SER A 321 -11.99 5.29 15.70
CA SER A 321 -11.08 5.83 14.69
C SER A 321 -11.07 7.35 14.81
N THR A 322 -9.97 7.92 15.30
CA THR A 322 -9.68 9.34 15.11
C THR A 322 -9.13 9.53 13.71
N SER A 323 -9.87 10.23 12.84
CA SER A 323 -9.35 10.66 11.54
C SER A 323 -8.17 11.61 11.73
N SER A 324 -7.09 11.38 10.99
CA SER A 324 -5.96 12.31 10.91
C SER A 324 -6.32 13.51 10.05
N ALA A 325 -5.67 14.64 10.36
CA ALA A 325 -5.91 15.96 9.77
C ALA A 325 -5.76 15.99 8.24
N ALA A 326 -6.45 16.95 7.62
CA ALA A 326 -6.35 17.26 6.20
C ALA A 326 -4.89 17.53 5.79
N PRO A 327 -4.48 17.14 4.57
CA PRO A 327 -3.15 17.45 4.06
C PRO A 327 -2.91 18.96 4.08
N ALA A 328 -1.71 19.37 4.47
CA ALA A 328 -1.25 20.73 4.22
C ALA A 328 -1.05 20.90 2.70
N PRO A 329 -1.28 22.11 2.13
CA PRO A 329 -1.10 22.32 0.70
C PRO A 329 0.36 22.10 0.28
N GLY A 330 0.57 21.20 -0.69
CA GLY A 330 1.86 20.91 -1.31
C GLY A 330 2.31 19.46 -1.17
N VAL A 331 3.20 19.03 -2.07
CA VAL A 331 3.76 17.67 -2.09
C VAL A 331 5.08 17.67 -1.30
N PRO A 332 5.17 16.97 -0.15
CA PRO A 332 6.37 17.04 0.71
C PRO A 332 7.66 16.64 -0.01
N GLY A 333 8.67 17.51 0.02
CA GLY A 333 9.99 17.25 -0.59
C GLY A 333 10.09 17.54 -2.10
N TYR A 334 8.97 17.87 -2.74
CA TYR A 334 8.90 18.29 -4.15
C TYR A 334 8.93 19.84 -4.25
N PRO A 335 9.25 20.39 -5.44
CA PRO A 335 9.08 21.83 -5.69
C PRO A 335 7.63 22.28 -5.52
N THR A 336 7.39 23.59 -5.55
CA THR A 336 6.01 24.10 -5.65
C THR A 336 5.39 23.66 -6.98
N PRO A 337 4.26 22.94 -6.96
CA PRO A 337 3.61 22.48 -8.17
C PRO A 337 2.92 23.65 -8.91
N ILE A 338 2.84 23.53 -10.23
CA ILE A 338 2.05 24.43 -11.09
C ILE A 338 0.55 24.13 -10.91
N ILE A 339 0.23 22.86 -10.73
CA ILE A 339 -1.09 22.34 -10.46
C ILE A 339 -0.96 21.07 -9.62
N VAL A 340 -1.90 20.83 -8.72
CA VAL A 340 -1.91 19.69 -7.81
C VAL A 340 -3.34 19.35 -7.41
N THR A 341 -3.64 18.07 -7.21
CA THR A 341 -4.91 17.63 -6.61
C THR A 341 -4.95 17.93 -5.11
N ASN A 342 -6.14 18.02 -4.52
CA ASN A 342 -6.31 18.27 -3.08
C ASN A 342 -5.60 17.24 -2.19
N ASP A 343 -5.59 15.98 -2.63
CA ASP A 343 -4.91 14.85 -1.97
C ASP A 343 -3.43 14.72 -2.34
N SER A 344 -2.91 15.62 -3.18
CA SER A 344 -1.51 15.65 -3.64
C SER A 344 -1.05 14.44 -4.46
N VAL A 345 -1.97 13.59 -4.94
CA VAL A 345 -1.66 12.38 -5.73
C VAL A 345 -1.17 12.73 -7.13
N VAL A 346 -1.73 13.76 -7.75
CA VAL A 346 -1.31 14.28 -9.07
C VAL A 346 -0.68 15.64 -8.88
N SER A 347 0.52 15.83 -9.42
CA SER A 347 1.19 17.13 -9.40
C SER A 347 2.00 17.39 -10.67
N GLY A 348 1.94 18.63 -11.16
CA GLY A 348 2.58 19.06 -12.39
C GLY A 348 3.69 20.07 -12.17
N TYR A 349 4.81 19.89 -12.87
CA TYR A 349 6.02 20.72 -12.77
C TYR A 349 6.65 21.02 -14.13
N TYR A 350 7.40 22.11 -14.22
CA TYR A 350 8.30 22.39 -15.34
C TYR A 350 9.74 22.40 -14.86
N LEU A 351 10.63 21.79 -15.64
CA LEU A 351 12.05 21.91 -15.35
C LEU A 351 12.53 23.33 -15.71
N THR A 352 13.34 23.91 -14.83
CA THR A 352 13.93 25.26 -14.98
C THR A 352 15.44 25.23 -15.12
N THR A 353 16.04 24.03 -15.08
CA THR A 353 17.46 23.82 -15.30
C THR A 353 17.82 24.17 -16.75
N PRO A 354 18.91 24.92 -16.99
CA PRO A 354 19.37 25.26 -18.34
C PRO A 354 19.46 24.03 -19.26
N GLY A 355 18.80 24.08 -20.41
CA GLY A 355 18.76 22.99 -21.40
C GLY A 355 17.60 22.01 -21.24
N TYR A 356 16.76 22.15 -20.21
CA TYR A 356 15.60 21.30 -19.95
C TYR A 356 14.28 22.08 -19.89
N GLU A 357 14.27 23.35 -20.32
CA GLU A 357 13.11 24.22 -20.26
C GLU A 357 11.93 23.71 -21.12
N ASP A 358 12.17 22.82 -22.08
CA ASP A 358 11.16 22.18 -22.92
C ASP A 358 10.50 20.93 -22.28
N VAL A 359 10.83 20.62 -21.03
CA VAL A 359 10.36 19.43 -20.30
C VAL A 359 9.28 19.78 -19.27
N ALA A 360 8.16 19.06 -19.34
CA ALA A 360 7.14 18.97 -18.30
C ALA A 360 7.31 17.67 -17.50
N VAL A 361 6.97 17.70 -16.21
CA VAL A 361 6.95 16.52 -15.32
C VAL A 361 5.57 16.39 -14.71
N LEU A 362 4.91 15.26 -14.95
CA LEU A 362 3.68 14.86 -14.28
C LEU A 362 4.03 13.77 -13.26
N SER A 363 3.93 14.08 -11.97
CA SER A 363 4.12 13.12 -10.89
C SER A 363 2.79 12.51 -10.50
N LEU A 364 2.76 11.18 -10.44
CA LEU A 364 1.62 10.35 -10.08
C LEU A 364 2.05 9.47 -8.90
N LEU A 365 1.80 9.92 -7.67
CA LEU A 365 2.18 9.17 -6.46
C LEU A 365 1.29 7.95 -6.21
N ALA A 366 0.09 7.91 -6.80
CA ALA A 366 -0.84 6.79 -6.79
C ALA A 366 -1.83 6.92 -7.96
N PHE A 367 -2.57 5.84 -8.22
CA PHE A 367 -3.85 5.88 -8.96
C PHE A 367 -5.05 5.79 -8.01
N GLU A 368 -4.82 5.75 -6.69
CA GLU A 368 -5.86 5.90 -5.67
C GLU A 368 -5.93 7.39 -5.33
N SER A 369 -7.07 8.01 -5.60
CA SER A 369 -7.33 9.42 -5.30
C SER A 369 -8.61 9.61 -4.50
N GLU A 370 -8.74 10.73 -3.79
CA GLU A 370 -9.97 11.09 -3.10
C GLU A 370 -11.13 11.39 -4.08
N SER A 371 -10.80 11.89 -5.27
CA SER A 371 -11.77 12.15 -6.35
C SER A 371 -11.21 11.70 -7.71
N PRO A 372 -11.74 10.63 -8.32
CA PRO A 372 -11.36 10.20 -9.67
C PRO A 372 -11.54 11.31 -10.71
N LEU A 373 -12.63 12.08 -10.61
CA LEU A 373 -12.91 13.20 -11.50
C LEU A 373 -11.86 14.32 -11.36
N GLU A 374 -11.46 14.69 -10.14
CA GLU A 374 -10.42 15.69 -9.91
C GLU A 374 -9.08 15.23 -10.48
N PHE A 375 -8.69 13.97 -10.23
CA PHE A 375 -7.49 13.36 -10.81
C PHE A 375 -7.47 13.51 -12.33
N GLN A 376 -8.56 13.12 -13.01
CA GLN A 376 -8.70 13.21 -14.46
C GLN A 376 -8.55 14.66 -14.94
N GLN A 377 -9.24 15.60 -14.30
CA GLN A 377 -9.25 17.01 -14.71
C GLN A 377 -7.90 17.68 -14.51
N VAL A 378 -7.24 17.45 -13.37
CA VAL A 378 -5.92 18.02 -13.07
C VAL A 378 -4.87 17.48 -14.03
N ALA A 379 -4.87 16.18 -14.33
CA ALA A 379 -3.97 15.60 -15.33
C ALA A 379 -4.19 16.22 -16.73
N GLN A 380 -5.45 16.33 -17.16
CA GLN A 380 -5.80 16.94 -18.44
C GLN A 380 -5.37 18.40 -18.52
N GLN A 381 -5.66 19.18 -17.47
CA GLN A 381 -5.32 20.59 -17.40
C GLN A 381 -3.81 20.79 -17.42
N PHE A 382 -3.04 19.94 -16.74
CA PHE A 382 -1.58 19.99 -16.78
C PHE A 382 -1.04 19.73 -18.19
N ILE A 383 -1.51 18.67 -18.84
CA ILE A 383 -1.10 18.32 -20.22
C ILE A 383 -1.36 19.50 -21.16
N ALA A 384 -2.57 20.07 -21.13
CA ALA A 384 -2.92 21.21 -21.95
C ALA A 384 -2.06 22.46 -21.65
N SER A 385 -1.80 22.73 -20.36
CA SER A 385 -0.97 23.85 -19.92
C SER A 385 0.49 23.68 -20.34
N ALA A 386 1.02 22.45 -20.32
CA ALA A 386 2.37 22.14 -20.76
C ALA A 386 2.54 22.44 -22.26
N LEU A 387 1.58 22.02 -23.08
CA LEU A 387 1.59 22.34 -24.52
C LEU A 387 1.50 23.85 -24.76
N ALA A 388 0.60 24.55 -24.07
CA ALA A 388 0.47 26.00 -24.16
C ALA A 388 1.74 26.75 -23.72
N ALA A 389 2.49 26.18 -22.77
CA ALA A 389 3.78 26.70 -22.32
C ALA A 389 4.97 26.30 -23.22
N GLY A 390 4.71 25.69 -24.39
CA GLY A 390 5.73 25.32 -25.36
C GLY A 390 6.59 24.10 -24.95
N LYS A 391 6.12 23.29 -24.00
CA LYS A 391 6.81 22.05 -23.62
C LYS A 391 6.67 21.04 -24.75
N THR A 392 7.78 20.36 -25.08
CA THR A 392 7.82 19.36 -26.16
C THR A 392 8.05 17.94 -25.65
N LYS A 393 8.47 17.81 -24.39
CA LYS A 393 8.77 16.55 -23.71
C LYS A 393 7.99 16.41 -22.41
N LEU A 394 7.61 15.18 -22.07
CA LEU A 394 6.88 14.84 -20.85
C LEU A 394 7.59 13.71 -20.10
N VAL A 395 7.90 13.95 -18.83
CA VAL A 395 8.27 12.91 -17.87
C VAL A 395 7.03 12.55 -17.07
N ILE A 396 6.72 11.26 -16.98
CA ILE A 396 5.71 10.75 -16.07
C ILE A 396 6.43 10.05 -14.93
N ASP A 397 6.43 10.66 -13.76
CA ASP A 397 7.05 10.11 -12.56
C ASP A 397 6.07 9.20 -11.83
N LEU A 398 6.40 7.91 -11.79
CA LEU A 398 5.66 6.83 -11.15
C LEU A 398 6.41 6.27 -9.93
N SER A 399 7.43 6.99 -9.44
CA SER A 399 8.18 6.58 -8.25
C SER A 399 7.24 6.40 -7.05
N ALA A 400 7.41 5.30 -6.32
CA ALA A 400 6.55 4.89 -5.20
C ALA A 400 5.04 4.75 -5.52
N ASN A 401 4.63 4.65 -6.80
CA ASN A 401 3.22 4.47 -7.17
C ASN A 401 2.75 3.01 -6.98
N GLY A 402 1.94 2.78 -5.94
CA GLY A 402 1.42 1.45 -5.60
C GLY A 402 0.20 0.99 -6.39
N GLY A 403 -0.31 1.79 -7.33
CA GLY A 403 -1.57 1.54 -8.03
C GLY A 403 -2.76 2.27 -7.40
N GLY A 404 -3.95 1.67 -7.50
CA GLY A 404 -5.21 2.29 -7.07
C GLY A 404 -6.36 1.95 -8.01
N TYR A 405 -7.21 2.91 -8.36
CA TYR A 405 -8.41 2.65 -9.16
C TYR A 405 -8.07 2.33 -10.62
N ILE A 406 -8.46 1.13 -11.07
CA ILE A 406 -8.07 0.58 -12.38
C ILE A 406 -8.36 1.55 -13.52
N LEU A 407 -9.58 2.10 -13.61
CA LEU A 407 -9.95 2.95 -14.75
C LEU A 407 -9.30 4.35 -14.73
N GLN A 408 -8.73 4.81 -13.61
CA GLN A 408 -7.87 6.01 -13.63
C GLN A 408 -6.56 5.76 -14.38
N GLY A 409 -6.00 4.54 -14.27
CA GLY A 409 -4.87 4.11 -15.10
C GLY A 409 -5.22 4.06 -16.59
N TYR A 410 -6.44 3.60 -16.90
CA TYR A 410 -6.95 3.57 -18.28
C TYR A 410 -7.14 4.98 -18.84
N ASP A 411 -7.79 5.85 -18.09
CA ASP A 411 -8.02 7.22 -18.50
C ASP A 411 -6.71 7.99 -18.70
N MET A 412 -5.77 7.90 -17.75
CA MET A 412 -4.47 8.56 -17.86
C MET A 412 -3.71 8.12 -19.12
N PHE A 413 -3.72 6.82 -19.45
CA PHE A 413 -3.15 6.33 -20.70
C PHE A 413 -3.84 6.93 -21.93
N ARG A 414 -5.18 6.95 -21.93
CA ARG A 414 -5.97 7.44 -23.07
C ARG A 414 -5.96 8.95 -23.22
N GLN A 415 -5.66 9.73 -22.18
CA GLN A 415 -5.37 11.16 -22.32
C GLN A 415 -4.11 11.41 -23.16
N LEU A 416 -3.16 10.48 -23.16
CA LEU A 416 -1.94 10.56 -23.95
C LEU A 416 -2.09 9.86 -25.31
N PHE A 417 -2.83 8.75 -25.36
CA PHE A 417 -2.99 7.92 -26.55
C PHE A 417 -4.48 7.61 -26.84
N PRO A 418 -5.29 8.64 -27.16
CA PRO A 418 -6.76 8.50 -27.22
C PRO A 418 -7.26 7.58 -28.33
N SER A 419 -6.44 7.32 -29.35
CA SER A 419 -6.78 6.43 -30.47
C SER A 419 -6.41 4.97 -30.25
N ILE A 420 -5.65 4.64 -29.20
CA ILE A 420 -5.24 3.27 -28.91
C ILE A 420 -6.29 2.63 -28.02
N ILE A 421 -6.82 1.46 -28.41
CA ILE A 421 -7.62 0.63 -27.53
C ILE A 421 -6.65 -0.26 -26.75
N GLN A 422 -6.54 -0.03 -25.45
CA GLN A 422 -5.65 -0.77 -24.56
C GLN A 422 -6.14 -2.20 -24.31
N ASP A 423 -5.20 -3.12 -24.10
CA ASP A 423 -5.50 -4.56 -23.96
C ASP A 423 -6.23 -4.83 -22.65
N GLY A 424 -5.58 -4.54 -21.52
CA GLY A 424 -6.22 -4.59 -20.21
C GLY A 424 -6.64 -5.98 -19.72
N TYR A 425 -6.04 -7.03 -20.29
CA TYR A 425 -6.47 -8.42 -20.10
C TYR A 425 -6.37 -8.89 -18.66
N SER A 426 -7.46 -9.46 -18.14
CA SER A 426 -7.53 -10.10 -16.82
C SER A 426 -8.14 -11.50 -16.91
N ARG A 427 -7.96 -12.31 -15.87
CA ARG A 427 -8.65 -13.60 -15.67
C ARG A 427 -8.59 -13.98 -14.19
N TRP A 428 -9.49 -14.85 -13.76
CA TRP A 428 -9.53 -15.35 -12.39
C TRP A 428 -9.26 -16.86 -12.36
N ARG A 429 -8.55 -17.32 -11.33
CA ARG A 429 -8.49 -18.76 -11.03
C ARG A 429 -9.88 -19.22 -10.57
N GLU A 430 -10.38 -20.27 -11.18
CA GLU A 430 -11.65 -20.87 -10.84
C GLU A 430 -11.50 -21.77 -9.59
N ASN A 431 -12.50 -21.69 -8.72
CA ASN A 431 -12.73 -22.61 -7.62
C ASN A 431 -14.25 -22.76 -7.42
N ASP A 432 -14.66 -23.77 -6.65
CA ASP A 432 -16.09 -24.08 -6.47
C ASP A 432 -16.88 -22.91 -5.88
N MET A 433 -16.27 -22.06 -5.04
CA MET A 433 -16.93 -20.90 -4.43
C MET A 433 -17.13 -19.78 -5.45
N LEU A 434 -16.09 -19.45 -6.24
CA LEU A 434 -16.17 -18.48 -7.32
C LEU A 434 -17.23 -18.89 -8.35
N LEU A 435 -17.23 -20.16 -8.77
CA LEU A 435 -18.20 -20.68 -9.73
C LEU A 435 -19.63 -20.70 -9.13
N ALA A 436 -19.77 -21.02 -7.84
CA ALA A 436 -21.06 -20.97 -7.17
C ALA A 436 -21.63 -19.53 -7.14
N ILE A 437 -20.85 -18.54 -6.69
CA ILE A 437 -21.26 -17.13 -6.69
C ILE A 437 -21.59 -16.68 -8.11
N SER A 438 -20.71 -16.96 -9.07
CA SER A 438 -20.88 -16.53 -10.46
C SER A 438 -22.15 -17.08 -11.09
N LYS A 439 -22.45 -18.36 -10.85
CA LYS A 439 -23.65 -18.99 -11.38
C LYS A 439 -24.92 -18.41 -10.75
N ILE A 440 -24.93 -18.24 -9.42
CA ILE A 440 -26.06 -17.66 -8.69
C ILE A 440 -26.32 -16.22 -9.16
N TYR A 441 -25.28 -15.40 -9.29
CA TYR A 441 -25.39 -14.00 -9.73
C TYR A 441 -25.95 -13.95 -11.14
N SER A 442 -25.35 -14.72 -12.06
CA SER A 442 -25.75 -14.78 -13.47
C SER A 442 -27.20 -15.25 -13.68
N ASP A 443 -27.67 -16.20 -12.86
CA ASP A 443 -29.04 -16.73 -12.88
C ASP A 443 -30.05 -15.80 -12.21
N SER A 444 -29.62 -14.99 -11.24
CA SER A 444 -30.50 -14.02 -10.56
C SER A 444 -30.90 -12.84 -11.44
N ILE A 445 -30.10 -12.55 -12.47
CA ILE A 445 -30.37 -11.49 -13.44
C ILE A 445 -31.34 -11.99 -14.52
N PRO A 446 -32.55 -11.41 -14.64
CA PRO A 446 -33.51 -11.79 -15.66
C PRO A 446 -33.03 -11.41 -17.07
N THR A 447 -33.44 -12.17 -18.09
CA THR A 447 -33.13 -11.85 -19.49
C THR A 447 -33.69 -10.51 -19.96
N SER A 448 -34.73 -10.01 -19.29
CA SER A 448 -35.34 -8.69 -19.52
C SER A 448 -34.69 -7.57 -18.69
N TYR A 449 -33.48 -7.78 -18.15
CA TYR A 449 -32.76 -6.78 -17.36
C TYR A 449 -32.68 -5.45 -18.14
N ASN A 450 -33.07 -4.37 -17.47
CA ASN A 450 -32.94 -3.01 -17.96
C ASN A 450 -32.55 -2.14 -16.76
N PRO A 451 -31.38 -1.49 -16.78
CA PRO A 451 -30.91 -0.70 -15.65
C PRO A 451 -31.85 0.46 -15.29
N ALA A 452 -32.63 0.99 -16.24
CA ALA A 452 -33.57 2.09 -16.00
C ALA A 452 -34.70 1.75 -15.02
N ASN A 453 -35.04 0.47 -14.90
CA ASN A 453 -36.16 -0.01 -14.06
C ASN A 453 -35.71 -1.03 -12.99
N ALA A 454 -34.43 -1.38 -12.96
CA ALA A 454 -33.88 -2.36 -12.05
C ALA A 454 -33.72 -1.80 -10.63
N SER A 455 -33.83 -2.66 -9.62
CA SER A 455 -33.50 -2.27 -8.25
C SER A 455 -31.99 -2.02 -8.13
N SER A 456 -31.58 -1.19 -7.17
CA SER A 456 -30.14 -0.93 -6.92
C SER A 456 -29.35 -2.22 -6.68
N ASN A 457 -29.92 -3.18 -5.93
CA ASN A 457 -29.30 -4.48 -5.70
C ASN A 457 -29.13 -5.29 -7.01
N THR A 458 -30.14 -5.25 -7.89
CA THR A 458 -30.06 -5.91 -9.21
C THR A 458 -29.00 -5.26 -10.09
N ILE A 459 -28.85 -3.94 -10.05
CA ILE A 459 -27.79 -3.22 -10.76
C ILE A 459 -26.43 -3.64 -10.20
N SER A 460 -26.21 -3.61 -8.89
CA SER A 460 -24.94 -4.01 -8.27
C SER A 460 -24.54 -5.47 -8.55
N ILE A 461 -25.50 -6.38 -8.72
CA ILE A 461 -25.22 -7.77 -9.13
C ILE A 461 -24.87 -7.85 -10.62
N TYR A 462 -25.52 -7.02 -11.45
CA TYR A 462 -25.24 -6.97 -12.87
C TYR A 462 -23.84 -6.41 -13.14
N GLU A 463 -23.50 -5.29 -12.49
CA GLU A 463 -22.22 -4.54 -12.55
C GLU A 463 -21.10 -5.23 -11.75
N ASN A 464 -21.08 -6.56 -11.74
CA ASN A 464 -20.13 -7.33 -10.96
C ASN A 464 -19.49 -8.43 -11.82
N PHE A 465 -18.18 -8.61 -11.70
CA PHE A 465 -17.42 -9.59 -12.48
C PHE A 465 -17.86 -11.06 -12.23
N PHE A 466 -18.65 -11.36 -11.19
CA PHE A 466 -19.32 -12.66 -11.04
C PHE A 466 -20.45 -12.88 -12.06
N ASN A 467 -21.06 -11.82 -12.58
CA ASN A 467 -22.03 -11.92 -13.68
C ASN A 467 -21.27 -12.05 -15.02
N TYR A 468 -21.62 -13.06 -15.83
CA TYR A 468 -20.92 -13.27 -17.09
C TYR A 468 -21.16 -12.16 -18.12
N ARG A 469 -22.25 -11.40 -17.98
CA ARG A 469 -22.64 -10.33 -18.90
C ARG A 469 -21.92 -9.01 -18.66
N TYR A 470 -21.21 -8.88 -17.53
CA TYR A 470 -20.55 -7.65 -17.12
C TYR A 470 -19.35 -7.29 -18.00
N ASP A 471 -18.43 -8.24 -18.14
CA ASP A 471 -17.17 -8.02 -18.85
C ASP A 471 -17.30 -8.25 -20.37
N TYR A 472 -16.35 -7.68 -21.11
CA TYR A 472 -16.10 -8.02 -22.50
C TYR A 472 -15.09 -9.16 -22.63
N ASN A 473 -15.19 -9.88 -23.75
CA ASN A 473 -14.18 -10.83 -24.20
C ASN A 473 -13.07 -10.12 -25.00
N ILE A 474 -12.08 -10.88 -25.49
CA ILE A 474 -10.92 -10.33 -26.22
C ILE A 474 -11.29 -9.62 -27.53
N SER A 475 -12.47 -9.85 -28.09
CA SER A 475 -12.99 -9.22 -29.30
C SER A 475 -13.84 -7.97 -29.02
N ASP A 476 -13.80 -7.42 -27.81
CA ASP A 476 -14.59 -6.24 -27.38
C ASP A 476 -16.10 -6.45 -27.50
N LEU A 477 -16.57 -7.66 -27.20
CA LEU A 477 -17.98 -8.02 -27.19
C LEU A 477 -18.39 -8.65 -25.85
N PRO A 478 -19.65 -8.51 -25.42
CA PRO A 478 -20.18 -9.25 -24.28
C PRO A 478 -19.99 -10.77 -24.44
N PHE A 479 -19.80 -11.49 -23.34
CA PHE A 479 -19.78 -12.95 -23.38
C PHE A 479 -21.16 -13.51 -23.78
N PRO A 480 -21.22 -14.47 -24.73
CA PRO A 480 -22.50 -14.99 -25.23
C PRO A 480 -23.21 -15.92 -24.23
N SER A 481 -22.50 -16.45 -23.24
CA SER A 481 -23.05 -17.37 -22.23
C SER A 481 -22.18 -17.41 -20.97
N TYR A 482 -22.75 -17.95 -19.89
CA TYR A 482 -22.01 -18.27 -18.66
C TYR A 482 -20.78 -19.14 -18.95
N SER A 483 -20.94 -20.22 -19.71
CA SER A 483 -19.85 -21.16 -20.03
C SER A 483 -18.76 -20.58 -20.93
N ALA A 484 -19.04 -19.49 -21.67
CA ALA A 484 -18.04 -18.81 -22.47
C ALA A 484 -17.06 -17.99 -21.61
N LYS A 485 -17.49 -17.53 -20.43
CA LYS A 485 -16.64 -16.82 -19.47
C LYS A 485 -16.10 -17.75 -18.39
N PHE A 486 -16.98 -18.53 -17.78
CA PHE A 486 -16.72 -19.45 -16.66
C PHE A 486 -16.70 -20.89 -17.17
N GLY A 487 -15.65 -21.22 -17.92
CA GLY A 487 -15.36 -22.56 -18.42
C GLY A 487 -13.86 -22.80 -18.29
N PRO A 488 -13.41 -24.01 -17.92
CA PRO A 488 -12.07 -24.15 -17.42
C PRO A 488 -11.05 -24.02 -18.55
N ASN A 489 -10.29 -22.92 -18.53
CA ASN A 489 -9.07 -22.78 -19.28
C ASN A 489 -7.93 -23.26 -18.36
N TYR A 490 -7.37 -24.43 -18.63
CA TYR A 490 -6.38 -25.03 -17.75
C TYR A 490 -4.97 -24.46 -17.96
N PHE A 491 -4.36 -23.98 -16.90
CA PHE A 491 -2.96 -23.54 -16.86
C PHE A 491 -2.29 -24.14 -15.62
N ARG A 492 -1.20 -24.89 -15.82
CA ARG A 492 -0.46 -25.54 -14.73
C ARG A 492 -1.31 -26.39 -13.77
N GLY A 493 -2.35 -27.04 -14.30
CA GLY A 493 -3.26 -27.89 -13.53
C GLY A 493 -4.43 -27.17 -12.86
N ASP A 494 -4.43 -25.83 -12.85
CA ASP A 494 -5.51 -25.01 -12.33
C ASP A 494 -6.45 -24.55 -13.45
N ALA A 495 -7.74 -24.42 -13.13
CA ALA A 495 -8.76 -23.88 -14.04
C ALA A 495 -8.84 -22.35 -13.91
N PHE A 496 -9.06 -21.66 -15.02
CA PHE A 496 -9.23 -20.21 -15.07
C PHE A 496 -10.42 -19.82 -15.94
N THR A 497 -11.01 -18.67 -15.62
CA THR A 497 -11.98 -18.02 -16.49
C THR A 497 -11.33 -17.69 -17.84
N ALA A 498 -12.17 -17.43 -18.85
CA ALA A 498 -11.72 -16.79 -20.08
C ALA A 498 -11.05 -15.43 -19.77
N ILE A 499 -10.25 -14.95 -20.72
CA ILE A 499 -9.68 -13.60 -20.66
C ILE A 499 -10.81 -12.57 -20.76
N THR A 500 -10.84 -11.63 -19.83
CA THR A 500 -11.82 -10.55 -19.76
C THR A 500 -11.19 -9.18 -20.03
N ARG A 501 -12.04 -8.24 -20.44
CA ARG A 501 -11.76 -6.82 -20.67
C ARG A 501 -12.90 -5.98 -20.10
N TRP A 502 -12.59 -4.73 -19.76
CA TRP A 502 -13.59 -3.76 -19.30
C TRP A 502 -14.49 -3.28 -20.44
N ASN A 503 -15.78 -3.19 -20.18
CA ASN A 503 -16.73 -2.47 -21.03
C ASN A 503 -16.71 -0.98 -20.67
N LEU A 504 -15.92 -0.18 -21.40
CA LEU A 504 -15.77 1.26 -21.12
C LEU A 504 -16.91 2.13 -21.68
N ASP A 505 -17.77 1.54 -22.51
CA ASP A 505 -19.02 2.18 -22.96
C ASP A 505 -20.15 2.08 -21.92
N ASP A 506 -19.96 1.26 -20.87
CA ASP A 506 -20.94 1.13 -19.79
C ASP A 506 -20.90 2.35 -18.86
N GLN A 507 -21.95 3.16 -18.94
CA GLN A 507 -22.11 4.34 -18.08
C GLN A 507 -22.23 3.97 -16.60
N LEU A 508 -22.74 2.78 -16.26
CA LEU A 508 -22.86 2.34 -14.87
C LEU A 508 -21.52 1.93 -14.26
N THR A 509 -20.56 1.52 -15.09
CA THR A 509 -19.17 1.27 -14.66
C THR A 509 -18.33 2.56 -14.67
N THR A 510 -18.61 3.49 -15.57
CA THR A 510 -17.78 4.69 -15.80
C THR A 510 -18.39 5.95 -15.19
N SER A 511 -19.23 6.67 -15.93
CA SER A 511 -19.74 8.01 -15.57
C SER A 511 -20.69 8.07 -14.37
N ASN A 512 -21.26 6.95 -13.95
CA ASN A 512 -22.24 6.94 -12.87
C ASN A 512 -21.57 7.05 -11.50
N ASP A 513 -21.93 8.07 -10.72
CA ASP A 513 -21.35 8.30 -9.38
C ASP A 513 -21.80 7.30 -8.30
N THR A 514 -22.81 6.47 -8.57
CA THR A 514 -23.38 5.53 -7.60
C THR A 514 -22.80 4.12 -7.72
N TYR A 515 -22.63 3.64 -8.95
CA TYR A 515 -22.22 2.26 -9.26
C TYR A 515 -20.88 2.18 -10.00
N GLY A 516 -20.34 3.32 -10.42
CA GLY A 516 -19.14 3.40 -11.22
C GLY A 516 -18.20 4.48 -10.72
N MET A 517 -17.23 4.81 -11.55
CA MET A 517 -16.15 5.72 -11.18
C MET A 517 -16.56 7.20 -11.04
N GLY A 518 -17.74 7.58 -11.53
CA GLY A 518 -18.16 8.99 -11.61
C GLY A 518 -17.42 9.81 -12.64
N MET A 519 -16.80 9.15 -13.63
CA MET A 519 -16.15 9.82 -14.75
C MET A 519 -16.20 8.97 -16.01
N ASP A 520 -16.41 9.63 -17.15
CA ASP A 520 -16.18 9.01 -18.45
C ASP A 520 -14.67 8.75 -18.62
N ILE A 521 -14.33 7.69 -19.36
CA ILE A 521 -12.94 7.42 -19.75
C ILE A 521 -12.65 8.16 -21.06
N THR A 522 -11.49 8.81 -21.15
CA THR A 522 -11.07 9.56 -22.35
C THR A 522 -11.17 8.68 -23.60
N GLY A 523 -11.87 9.15 -24.63
CA GLY A 523 -12.21 8.40 -25.84
C GLY A 523 -13.60 7.74 -25.83
N TYR A 524 -14.31 7.75 -24.70
CA TYR A 524 -15.64 7.19 -24.50
C TYR A 524 -16.61 8.26 -23.97
N GLY A 525 -17.92 7.95 -24.02
CA GLY A 525 -18.97 8.81 -23.45
C GLY A 525 -18.89 10.26 -23.91
N SER A 526 -18.89 11.20 -22.94
CA SER A 526 -18.77 12.63 -23.22
C SER A 526 -17.34 13.08 -23.58
N ARG A 527 -16.32 12.25 -23.36
CA ARG A 527 -14.91 12.60 -23.52
C ARG A 527 -14.34 12.15 -24.87
N THR A 528 -14.98 12.57 -25.95
CA THR A 528 -14.55 12.24 -27.33
C THR A 528 -13.67 13.34 -27.94
N ASN A 529 -13.09 13.09 -29.13
CA ASN A 529 -12.29 14.07 -29.91
C ASN A 529 -10.96 14.51 -29.27
N PHE A 530 -10.36 13.66 -28.44
CA PHE A 530 -9.01 13.90 -27.92
C PHE A 530 -7.96 13.63 -29.00
N THR A 531 -6.91 14.45 -29.01
CA THR A 531 -5.73 14.26 -29.85
C THR A 531 -4.53 13.93 -28.99
N GLN A 532 -3.66 13.05 -29.48
CA GLN A 532 -2.40 12.73 -28.81
C GLN A 532 -1.57 14.02 -28.56
N PRO A 533 -1.28 14.39 -27.29
CA PRO A 533 -0.66 15.66 -26.95
C PRO A 533 0.86 15.69 -27.21
N PHE A 534 1.55 14.58 -26.97
CA PHE A 534 2.99 14.44 -27.17
C PHE A 534 3.26 13.22 -28.05
N LYS A 535 4.30 13.28 -28.88
CA LYS A 535 4.80 12.07 -29.57
C LYS A 535 5.29 11.07 -28.53
N ALA A 536 5.08 9.78 -28.76
CA ALA A 536 5.54 8.71 -27.85
C ALA A 536 7.04 8.82 -27.51
N GLU A 537 7.87 9.13 -28.51
CA GLU A 537 9.33 9.30 -28.37
C GLU A 537 9.74 10.48 -27.48
N ASN A 538 8.83 11.42 -27.20
CA ASN A 538 9.03 12.56 -26.33
C ASN A 538 8.46 12.35 -24.92
N ILE A 539 7.93 11.16 -24.63
CA ILE A 539 7.44 10.78 -23.31
C ILE A 539 8.42 9.76 -22.71
N ILE A 540 8.76 9.92 -21.43
CA ILE A 540 9.42 8.88 -20.65
C ILE A 540 8.64 8.62 -19.36
N MET A 541 8.62 7.36 -18.93
CA MET A 541 8.21 7.00 -17.58
C MET A 541 9.43 6.89 -16.68
N LEU A 542 9.44 7.62 -15.56
CA LEU A 542 10.43 7.51 -14.49
C LEU A 542 9.88 6.59 -13.39
N MET A 543 10.66 5.60 -12.97
CA MET A 543 10.26 4.58 -12.01
C MET A 543 11.42 4.25 -11.06
N ASP A 544 11.09 3.64 -9.92
CA ASP A 544 12.03 3.12 -8.91
C ASP A 544 11.84 1.61 -8.66
N GLY A 545 11.15 0.94 -9.58
CA GLY A 545 10.78 -0.47 -9.46
C GLY A 545 9.53 -0.74 -8.62
N TYR A 546 8.99 0.24 -7.90
CA TYR A 546 7.87 0.00 -6.99
C TYR A 546 6.51 -0.21 -7.68
N CYS A 547 6.37 0.27 -8.92
CA CYS A 547 5.11 0.28 -9.67
C CYS A 547 4.34 -1.06 -9.54
N ALA A 548 3.11 -0.97 -9.01
CA ALA A 548 2.27 -2.13 -8.67
C ALA A 548 0.80 -1.92 -9.05
N SER A 549 0.03 -3.01 -9.13
CA SER A 549 -1.42 -2.99 -9.34
C SER A 549 -1.79 -2.16 -10.58
N THR A 550 -2.69 -1.18 -10.47
CA THR A 550 -3.06 -0.27 -11.57
C THR A 550 -1.87 0.45 -12.22
N CYS A 551 -0.79 0.73 -11.48
CA CYS A 551 0.42 1.30 -12.08
C CYS A 551 1.02 0.34 -13.12
N THR A 552 1.00 -0.97 -12.85
CA THR A 552 1.43 -1.99 -13.81
C THR A 552 0.63 -1.90 -15.11
N LEU A 553 -0.70 -1.76 -15.02
CA LEU A 553 -1.56 -1.65 -16.21
C LEU A 553 -1.19 -0.40 -17.02
N PHE A 554 -1.10 0.76 -16.38
CA PHE A 554 -0.69 2.00 -17.04
C PHE A 554 0.69 1.86 -17.69
N ALA A 555 1.68 1.35 -16.94
CA ALA A 555 3.04 1.15 -17.43
C ALA A 555 3.10 0.18 -18.61
N GLU A 556 2.33 -0.91 -18.59
CA GLU A 556 2.25 -1.87 -19.68
C GLU A 556 1.56 -1.26 -20.91
N PHE A 557 0.47 -0.50 -20.76
CA PHE A 557 -0.16 0.21 -21.88
C PHE A 557 0.82 1.20 -22.53
N MET A 558 1.49 2.02 -21.71
CA MET A 558 2.47 2.99 -22.18
C MET A 558 3.63 2.33 -22.92
N ARG A 559 4.20 1.26 -22.37
CA ARG A 559 5.37 0.57 -22.95
C ARG A 559 5.00 -0.28 -24.17
N LEU A 560 3.99 -1.14 -24.05
CA LEU A 560 3.67 -2.14 -25.06
C LEU A 560 2.85 -1.57 -26.20
N GLN A 561 1.92 -0.65 -25.90
CA GLN A 561 0.97 -0.13 -26.89
C GLN A 561 1.31 1.31 -27.29
N GLY A 562 1.75 2.14 -26.33
CA GLY A 562 2.19 3.51 -26.58
C GLY A 562 3.64 3.65 -27.06
N ASN A 563 4.45 2.56 -27.01
CA ASN A 563 5.88 2.55 -27.34
C ASN A 563 6.71 3.60 -26.57
N VAL A 564 6.31 3.87 -25.32
CA VAL A 564 6.95 4.85 -24.42
C VAL A 564 8.14 4.20 -23.71
N LYS A 565 9.24 4.94 -23.58
CA LYS A 565 10.45 4.45 -22.90
C LYS A 565 10.32 4.59 -21.39
N THR A 566 10.98 3.68 -20.68
CA THR A 566 11.06 3.68 -19.21
C THR A 566 12.49 3.93 -18.77
N VAL A 567 12.65 4.73 -17.72
CA VAL A 567 13.88 4.86 -16.94
C VAL A 567 13.57 4.38 -15.53
N ALA A 568 14.22 3.32 -15.08
CA ALA A 568 14.10 2.81 -13.72
C ALA A 568 15.41 3.04 -12.96
N ILE A 569 15.33 3.60 -11.76
CA ILE A 569 16.49 4.01 -10.96
C ILE A 569 16.59 3.28 -9.61
N GLY A 570 17.81 3.07 -9.13
CA GLY A 570 18.12 2.40 -7.88
C GLY A 570 18.44 0.92 -8.08
N GLY A 571 18.03 0.10 -7.12
CA GLY A 571 18.31 -1.33 -7.03
C GLY A 571 19.47 -1.65 -6.09
N ARG A 572 19.79 -2.94 -6.01
CA ARG A 572 20.99 -3.42 -5.33
C ARG A 572 22.24 -2.81 -5.97
N PRO A 573 23.36 -2.71 -5.23
CA PRO A 573 24.64 -2.21 -5.77
C PRO A 573 25.09 -3.01 -7.00
N SER A 574 24.84 -2.46 -8.20
CA SER A 574 25.13 -3.08 -9.49
C SER A 574 25.10 -2.03 -10.61
N THR A 575 25.64 -2.38 -11.77
CA THR A 575 25.52 -1.61 -13.02
C THR A 575 24.42 -2.15 -13.95
N SER A 576 23.76 -3.24 -13.55
CA SER A 576 22.66 -3.84 -14.30
C SER A 576 21.40 -2.98 -14.25
N ALA A 577 20.58 -3.05 -15.31
CA ALA A 577 19.26 -2.46 -15.30
C ALA A 577 18.33 -3.19 -14.31
N ILE A 578 17.42 -2.43 -13.69
CA ILE A 578 16.36 -2.95 -12.83
C ILE A 578 15.02 -2.98 -13.56
N GLN A 579 14.05 -3.72 -13.02
CA GLN A 579 12.67 -3.66 -13.50
C GLN A 579 12.00 -2.36 -13.04
N GLY A 580 11.24 -1.73 -13.92
CA GLY A 580 10.39 -0.58 -13.54
C GLY A 580 9.10 -1.00 -12.81
N VAL A 581 8.60 -2.19 -13.11
CA VAL A 581 7.42 -2.81 -12.49
C VAL A 581 7.89 -4.02 -11.68
N GLY A 582 8.11 -3.80 -10.39
CA GLY A 582 8.52 -4.84 -9.44
C GLY A 582 7.43 -5.22 -8.44
N GLY A 583 6.31 -4.49 -8.41
CA GLY A 583 5.15 -4.83 -7.60
C GLY A 583 4.24 -5.90 -8.24
N ILE A 584 3.11 -6.19 -7.58
CA ILE A 584 2.11 -7.14 -8.08
C ILE A 584 1.50 -6.67 -9.41
N LYS A 585 1.35 -7.59 -10.37
CA LYS A 585 0.75 -7.30 -11.69
C LYS A 585 -0.76 -7.55 -11.77
N GLY A 586 -1.36 -8.17 -10.75
CA GLY A 586 -2.80 -8.38 -10.68
C GLY A 586 -3.56 -7.05 -10.67
N ALA A 587 -4.62 -6.96 -11.46
CA ALA A 587 -5.45 -5.75 -11.57
C ALA A 587 -6.40 -5.61 -10.38
N GLN A 588 -7.43 -6.46 -10.33
CA GLN A 588 -8.45 -6.41 -9.28
C GLN A 588 -8.08 -7.30 -8.08
N ILE A 589 -8.45 -6.85 -6.89
CA ILE A 589 -8.26 -7.56 -5.63
C ILE A 589 -9.61 -7.86 -4.98
N LEU A 590 -9.74 -9.04 -4.39
CA LEU A 590 -10.82 -9.36 -3.44
C LEU A 590 -10.19 -9.64 -2.09
N GLY A 591 -10.47 -8.77 -1.12
CA GLY A 591 -10.11 -9.02 0.26
C GLY A 591 -10.94 -10.17 0.83
N TRP A 592 -10.47 -10.70 1.97
CA TRP A 592 -11.21 -11.69 2.74
C TRP A 592 -12.66 -11.25 3.07
N PRO A 593 -12.94 -9.98 3.44
CA PRO A 593 -14.30 -9.49 3.64
C PRO A 593 -15.14 -9.52 2.38
N ASP A 594 -14.55 -9.16 1.25
CA ASP A 594 -15.26 -9.14 -0.04
C ASP A 594 -15.68 -10.55 -0.41
N ILE A 595 -14.75 -11.51 -0.35
CA ILE A 595 -15.03 -12.94 -0.61
C ILE A 595 -16.17 -13.45 0.29
N TYR A 596 -16.08 -13.19 1.60
CA TYR A 596 -17.11 -13.62 2.55
C TYR A 596 -18.47 -12.94 2.27
N ALA A 597 -18.47 -11.63 2.05
CA ALA A 597 -19.68 -10.85 1.80
C ALA A 597 -20.38 -11.31 0.51
N GLN A 598 -19.63 -11.51 -0.57
CA GLN A 598 -20.18 -11.95 -1.86
C GLN A 598 -20.81 -13.35 -1.74
N ALA A 599 -20.21 -14.25 -0.94
CA ALA A 599 -20.80 -15.54 -0.61
C ALA A 599 -22.11 -15.40 0.21
N GLN A 600 -22.16 -14.50 1.20
CA GLN A 600 -23.39 -14.26 1.98
C GLN A 600 -24.50 -13.62 1.13
N VAL A 601 -24.14 -12.68 0.25
CA VAL A 601 -25.09 -12.10 -0.72
C VAL A 601 -25.65 -13.21 -1.59
N ALA A 602 -24.79 -14.03 -2.21
CA ALA A 602 -25.23 -15.15 -3.06
C ALA A 602 -26.21 -16.09 -2.33
N LEU A 603 -25.91 -16.47 -1.09
CA LEU A 603 -26.78 -17.33 -0.26
C LEU A 603 -28.13 -16.70 0.11
N SER A 604 -28.25 -15.38 0.06
CA SER A 604 -29.46 -14.63 0.43
C SER A 604 -30.27 -14.12 -0.78
N LEU A 605 -29.81 -14.37 -2.01
CA LEU A 605 -30.51 -13.87 -3.21
C LEU A 605 -31.88 -14.56 -3.39
N PRO A 606 -32.97 -13.78 -3.45
CA PRO A 606 -34.30 -14.34 -3.62
C PRO A 606 -34.53 -14.83 -5.05
N GLY A 607 -35.35 -15.86 -5.21
CA GLY A 607 -35.82 -16.32 -6.52
C GLY A 607 -34.81 -17.13 -7.34
N VAL A 608 -33.64 -17.46 -6.78
CA VAL A 608 -32.65 -18.35 -7.41
C VAL A 608 -32.68 -19.72 -6.74
N ASN A 609 -32.66 -20.78 -7.54
CA ASN A 609 -32.52 -22.13 -7.03
C ASN A 609 -31.04 -22.43 -6.70
N ILE A 610 -30.65 -22.23 -5.44
CA ILE A 610 -29.30 -22.54 -4.97
C ILE A 610 -29.20 -24.03 -4.63
N THR A 611 -28.30 -24.74 -5.30
CA THR A 611 -28.08 -26.17 -5.10
C THR A 611 -27.44 -26.49 -3.75
N ALA A 612 -27.54 -27.76 -3.32
CA ALA A 612 -26.89 -28.23 -2.09
C ALA A 612 -25.36 -28.12 -2.21
N GLU A 613 -24.81 -28.37 -3.40
CA GLU A 613 -23.39 -28.29 -3.72
C GLU A 613 -22.88 -26.85 -3.62
N GLN A 614 -23.60 -25.88 -4.22
CA GLN A 614 -23.28 -24.46 -4.09
C GLN A 614 -23.35 -24.00 -2.64
N THR A 615 -24.41 -24.39 -1.91
CA THR A 615 -24.55 -24.06 -0.49
C THR A 615 -23.37 -24.60 0.32
N LYS A 616 -22.99 -25.86 0.10
CA LYS A 616 -21.85 -26.50 0.77
C LYS A 616 -20.54 -25.78 0.44
N ALA A 617 -20.31 -25.42 -0.83
CA ALA A 617 -19.11 -24.69 -1.23
C ALA A 617 -19.01 -23.34 -0.51
N LEU A 618 -20.06 -22.53 -0.54
CA LEU A 618 -20.07 -21.19 0.06
C LEU A 618 -20.00 -21.23 1.60
N GLN A 619 -20.58 -22.24 2.24
CA GLN A 619 -20.52 -22.41 3.70
C GLN A 619 -19.14 -22.83 4.21
N ARG A 620 -18.17 -23.16 3.33
CA ARG A 620 -16.76 -23.34 3.73
C ARG A 620 -16.15 -22.03 4.23
N LEU A 621 -16.57 -20.90 3.68
CA LEU A 621 -16.10 -19.57 4.09
C LEU A 621 -16.64 -19.23 5.49
N LYS A 622 -15.75 -19.20 6.48
CA LYS A 622 -16.10 -18.86 7.87
C LYS A 622 -15.64 -17.46 8.22
N LYS A 623 -16.32 -16.83 9.18
CA LYS A 623 -15.97 -15.49 9.67
C LYS A 623 -14.68 -15.44 10.50
N VAL A 624 -14.20 -16.59 11.00
CA VAL A 624 -13.08 -16.68 11.95
C VAL A 624 -11.82 -15.91 11.48
N PRO A 625 -11.33 -16.06 10.23
CA PRO A 625 -10.16 -15.30 9.78
C PRO A 625 -10.38 -13.78 9.78
N LEU A 626 -11.62 -13.32 9.54
CA LEU A 626 -11.97 -11.90 9.57
C LEU A 626 -11.97 -11.31 10.99
N ASP A 627 -12.27 -12.15 11.98
CA ASP A 627 -12.28 -11.75 13.38
C ASP A 627 -10.87 -11.79 14.00
N ARG A 628 -10.02 -12.68 13.50
CA ARG A 628 -8.65 -12.93 13.98
C ARG A 628 -7.56 -12.17 13.22
N ARG A 629 -7.91 -11.05 12.59
CA ARG A 629 -6.98 -10.19 11.85
C ARG A 629 -7.03 -8.73 12.30
N TRP A 630 -5.98 -7.98 11.97
CA TRP A 630 -6.02 -6.52 11.99
C TRP A 630 -6.46 -5.97 10.63
N TYR A 631 -7.30 -4.93 10.66
CA TYR A 631 -7.67 -4.17 9.48
C TYR A 631 -6.62 -3.08 9.27
N ALA A 632 -5.81 -3.21 8.22
CA ALA A 632 -5.03 -2.08 7.74
C ALA A 632 -5.98 -1.10 7.06
N SER A 633 -6.54 -0.14 7.80
CA SER A 633 -7.19 1.01 7.18
C SER A 633 -6.12 1.74 6.34
N ALA A 634 -6.21 1.66 5.01
CA ALA A 634 -6.06 2.79 4.08
C ALA A 634 -5.31 2.56 2.75
N VAL A 635 -4.66 1.42 2.44
CA VAL A 635 -3.81 1.37 1.20
C VAL A 635 -4.01 0.15 0.28
N CYS A 636 -4.66 -0.93 0.71
CA CYS A 636 -4.92 -2.08 -0.20
C CYS A 636 -6.37 -2.58 -0.23
N GLU A 637 -7.23 -2.23 0.74
CA GLU A 637 -8.61 -2.76 0.79
C GLU A 637 -9.68 -1.75 0.26
N ARG A 638 -9.31 -0.53 -0.15
CA ARG A 638 -10.27 0.44 -0.74
C ARG A 638 -10.62 0.18 -2.21
N GLY A 639 -10.07 -0.85 -2.84
CA GLY A 639 -10.37 -1.26 -4.22
C GLY A 639 -11.70 -1.99 -4.44
N GLY A 640 -12.51 -2.18 -3.38
CA GLY A 640 -13.77 -2.93 -3.43
C GLY A 640 -15.03 -2.13 -3.81
N ARG A 641 -14.92 -0.85 -4.18
CA ARG A 641 -16.02 -0.12 -4.81
C ARG A 641 -15.65 0.14 -6.26
N LEU A 642 -16.27 -0.63 -7.15
CA LEU A 642 -16.72 -0.10 -8.42
C LEU A 642 -18.09 0.50 -8.15
#